data_AF-A0A2G5DKR6-F1
#
_entry.id   AF-A0A2G5DKR6-F1
#
_cell.length_a   1.000
_cell.length_b   1.000
_cell.length_c   1.000
_cell.angle_alpha   90.00
_cell.angle_beta   90.00
_cell.angle_gamma   90.00
#
_symmetry.space_group_name_H-M   'P 1'
#
loop_
_entity.id
_entity.type
_entity.pdbx_description
1 polymer ?
#
loop_
_entity_poly.entity_id
_entity_poly.type
_entity_poly.pdbx_seq_one_letter_code
_entity_poly.pdbx_strand_id
1 'polypeptide(L)'
;MVSPFQTATLVARPSYPNSIAWSHENLVAIASGHLITILNPALLFGPRGLITIPPIKPFPIGVVSREDLLTECLLPTCLSRDTRPCARSIAWSPLGLAPNSGCILAVCTTEGRVKLYRQPFIEYCAEWVEVIDITDLLFDHLVRSGFGEADLPFTKASCEEAAECQRESACGSHLKNSMLNKGHKRRGTMEDQVSYFETMEDANGSCTPFNEKRVTARTETAAFHCLFKKNTCVEVLKQNGPQLVWVNGTIERIRNGKALVHFSGTRISGTLLNDDWVELNIKKGKMRSSHAQNGINPDPAALSPKIRPYMDVANLPEQIVLLEYPDLERILSGQAVEAWLDDRWVEGLCVGFSEQGLLVKLSGESGSVTLDARSVRLAPLWNCGLNLWQVTIPKIEMEDLELAKVVKSKTKRFKENNLRRCSSVPKHQGKSDKQRSVNGTISEITARQYVSCNAMLSSTVVAWSPMLHLSSESDSSHLNSSPSDLSLLSVGGKSGKLSLWRIYEPQRYSIVHNDVSVNVSLVGLLQAHNKWITSICWKSLSTNGSNSQVALATGSSDGSVKVWLVDTERLLNSSESNNSSICLLKEVTSASSAPVSVLSLTASAESPEKMLLAVGRGSGSLEVWICDISNFKFQIIGSYDAHVQVVTGLTWAFNGHCLYSCSQDDSVRSWVIQGSSLYEAQIPSGSLGIRSSTDLPNVSDSCFGLAISPGNLVIAVVRGLDTELLNQMYQARSQKAAVEFCWIGGQQLESSSDKNLELGVETIPGISEREMACWESNMLWSLKQYQHLDNLLVVWDVIVALFAVEYSAQNYVQRILAKWLSSWFAGCDVGCSIEKILLYASRCLYKISTRQLHLLNIICRRFVLSGLKGDIPNVQAMLLEGVGVEDERLKLWIDILDISERELRERLVAFSFAFLLSQASSSTTIIPIDRQWLPAGIAQMEQWVAKNHDSVQDNLKILASKLEKLGKRLHSICGYVAEEQCKFCSASAPFDSPEIAFCVGVSCNTGVGQSHKLVRCAASMQLCPTTPLWYCVCCQRFVSELAPRSLFTLSELPIDLKSFMRSSSRQLALRPLCPFCGILLQRLQPEFLISPSPV
;
A
#
# COMPACT_ATOMS: atom_id res chain seq x y z
N MET A 1 26.02 -7.98 -19.12
CA MET A 1 25.36 -6.65 -19.12
C MET A 1 24.19 -6.76 -20.07
N VAL A 2 22.99 -6.48 -19.56
CA VAL A 2 21.72 -6.80 -20.23
C VAL A 2 21.26 -5.56 -20.98
N SER A 3 20.81 -5.73 -22.24
CA SER A 3 20.33 -4.65 -23.11
C SER A 3 19.19 -3.86 -22.43
N PRO A 4 19.32 -2.53 -22.18
CA PRO A 4 18.33 -1.72 -21.43
C PRO A 4 16.97 -1.45 -22.13
N PHE A 5 16.63 -2.18 -23.19
CA PHE A 5 15.31 -2.12 -23.82
C PHE A 5 14.72 -3.52 -23.79
N GLN A 6 13.71 -3.75 -22.93
CA GLN A 6 13.18 -5.08 -22.68
C GLN A 6 11.66 -5.02 -22.57
N THR A 7 11.00 -5.84 -23.38
CA THR A 7 9.59 -6.16 -23.17
C THR A 7 9.46 -7.16 -22.03
N ALA A 8 8.51 -6.93 -21.13
CA ALA A 8 8.19 -7.90 -20.08
C ALA A 8 6.88 -8.60 -20.45
N THR A 9 6.93 -9.91 -20.62
CA THR A 9 5.73 -10.69 -20.98
C THR A 9 4.87 -10.99 -19.75
N LEU A 10 3.56 -11.05 -19.97
CA LEU A 10 2.54 -11.26 -18.94
C LEU A 10 1.75 -12.53 -19.23
N VAL A 11 1.48 -13.29 -18.18
CA VAL A 11 0.77 -14.58 -18.24
C VAL A 11 -0.72 -14.40 -18.54
N ALA A 12 -1.29 -13.27 -18.12
CA ALA A 12 -2.69 -12.95 -18.30
C ALA A 12 -2.86 -11.69 -19.16
N ARG A 13 -4.04 -11.54 -19.76
CA ARG A 13 -4.39 -10.38 -20.59
C ARG A 13 -5.13 -9.35 -19.74
N PRO A 14 -4.81 -8.05 -19.84
CA PRO A 14 -5.62 -6.98 -19.26
C PRO A 14 -7.02 -6.93 -19.85
N SER A 15 -7.96 -6.35 -19.12
CA SER A 15 -9.38 -6.31 -19.52
C SER A 15 -10.01 -4.92 -19.41
N TYR A 16 -9.37 -4.00 -18.70
CA TYR A 16 -9.91 -2.67 -18.41
C TYR A 16 -8.85 -1.60 -18.74
N PRO A 17 -9.28 -0.37 -19.09
CA PRO A 17 -8.40 0.79 -19.19
C PRO A 17 -7.62 1.06 -17.89
N ASN A 18 -6.54 1.84 -17.99
CA ASN A 18 -5.67 2.18 -16.87
C ASN A 18 -5.12 0.94 -16.13
N SER A 19 -4.74 -0.09 -16.89
CA SER A 19 -4.25 -1.36 -16.35
C SER A 19 -2.83 -1.30 -15.78
N ILE A 20 -2.18 -0.14 -15.79
CA ILE A 20 -0.78 0.05 -15.36
C ILE A 20 -0.65 1.27 -14.48
N ALA A 21 0.18 1.16 -13.45
CA ALA A 21 0.54 2.29 -12.60
C ALA A 21 2.03 2.22 -12.23
N TRP A 22 2.72 3.36 -12.30
CA TRP A 22 4.10 3.50 -11.88
C TRP A 22 4.17 4.15 -10.50
N SER A 23 4.89 3.53 -9.58
CA SER A 23 5.03 4.00 -8.19
C SER A 23 6.18 4.99 -8.05
N HIS A 24 6.16 5.71 -6.93
CA HIS A 24 7.26 6.53 -6.46
C HIS A 24 8.49 5.74 -5.97
N GLU A 25 8.48 4.40 -6.05
CA GLU A 25 9.61 3.52 -5.68
C GLU A 25 10.29 2.90 -6.91
N ASN A 26 9.95 3.35 -8.12
CA ASN A 26 10.32 2.70 -9.36
C ASN A 26 9.77 1.27 -9.53
N LEU A 27 8.62 0.97 -8.95
CA LEU A 27 7.89 -0.27 -9.22
C LEU A 27 6.72 -0.01 -10.16
N VAL A 28 6.50 -0.92 -11.11
CA VAL A 28 5.41 -0.85 -12.08
C VAL A 28 4.43 -1.98 -11.76
N ALA A 29 3.19 -1.64 -11.42
CA ALA A 29 2.11 -2.62 -11.26
C ALA A 29 1.31 -2.73 -12.54
N ILE A 30 1.02 -3.95 -12.97
CA ILE A 30 0.21 -4.24 -14.14
C ILE A 30 -0.94 -5.18 -13.76
N ALA A 31 -2.17 -4.73 -13.98
CA ALA A 31 -3.40 -5.49 -13.84
C ALA A 31 -3.67 -6.34 -15.09
N SER A 32 -3.62 -7.65 -14.94
CA SER A 32 -3.84 -8.62 -16.00
C SER A 32 -4.83 -9.70 -15.56
N GLY A 33 -6.12 -9.48 -15.81
CA GLY A 33 -7.18 -10.36 -15.34
C GLY A 33 -7.20 -10.49 -13.81
N HIS A 34 -7.09 -11.71 -13.30
CA HIS A 34 -7.10 -12.03 -11.85
C HIS A 34 -5.73 -11.90 -11.17
N LEU A 35 -4.70 -11.46 -11.91
CA LEU A 35 -3.33 -11.31 -11.41
C LEU A 35 -2.86 -9.87 -11.59
N ILE A 36 -2.17 -9.34 -10.59
CA ILE A 36 -1.43 -8.09 -10.69
C ILE A 36 0.05 -8.40 -10.56
N THR A 37 0.79 -8.09 -11.61
CA THR A 37 2.23 -8.35 -11.72
C THR A 37 2.99 -7.07 -11.36
N ILE A 38 3.96 -7.15 -10.44
CA ILE A 38 4.75 -6.00 -10.01
C ILE A 38 6.17 -6.19 -10.53
N LEU A 39 6.61 -5.27 -11.39
CA LEU A 39 7.91 -5.28 -12.04
C LEU A 39 8.83 -4.20 -11.47
N ASN A 40 10.13 -4.43 -11.49
CA ASN A 40 11.14 -3.39 -11.32
C ASN A 40 11.79 -3.13 -12.69
N PRO A 41 11.67 -1.92 -13.28
CA PRO A 41 12.28 -1.57 -14.55
C PRO A 41 13.80 -1.76 -14.60
N ALA A 42 14.49 -1.75 -13.46
CA ALA A 42 15.92 -2.05 -13.38
C ALA A 42 16.27 -3.54 -13.54
N LEU A 43 15.30 -4.44 -13.31
CA LEU A 43 15.46 -5.89 -13.33
C LEU A 43 14.17 -6.52 -13.88
N LEU A 44 14.07 -6.65 -15.20
CA LEU A 44 12.87 -7.17 -15.88
C LEU A 44 12.84 -8.71 -15.99
N PHE A 45 13.81 -9.41 -15.38
CA PHE A 45 13.81 -10.87 -15.29
C PHE A 45 12.82 -11.35 -14.21
N GLY A 46 11.55 -11.46 -14.60
CA GLY A 46 10.46 -11.97 -13.77
C GLY A 46 9.86 -10.95 -12.80
N PRO A 47 8.69 -11.27 -12.23
CA PRO A 47 8.00 -10.35 -11.34
C PRO A 47 8.71 -10.21 -9.99
N ARG A 48 8.83 -8.97 -9.52
CA ARG A 48 9.30 -8.65 -8.17
C ARG A 48 8.23 -8.88 -7.10
N GLY A 49 6.97 -8.99 -7.53
CA GLY A 49 5.88 -9.44 -6.68
C GLY A 49 4.60 -9.71 -7.47
N LEU A 50 3.65 -10.37 -6.82
CA LEU A 50 2.37 -10.75 -7.40
C LEU A 50 1.23 -10.45 -6.41
N ILE A 51 0.06 -10.10 -6.92
CA ILE A 51 -1.21 -10.17 -6.17
C ILE A 51 -2.16 -11.08 -6.93
N THR A 52 -2.68 -12.09 -6.24
CA THR A 52 -3.74 -12.95 -6.76
C THR A 52 -5.09 -12.48 -6.25
N ILE A 53 -6.08 -12.31 -7.12
CA ILE A 53 -7.44 -11.89 -6.73
C ILE A 53 -8.30 -13.14 -6.53
N PRO A 54 -8.66 -13.50 -5.28
CA PRO A 54 -9.54 -14.64 -5.02
C PRO A 54 -11.01 -14.27 -5.27
N PRO A 55 -11.88 -15.24 -5.61
CA PRO A 55 -13.33 -15.05 -5.60
C PRO A 55 -13.84 -14.75 -4.19
N ILE A 56 -14.65 -13.71 -4.02
CA ILE A 56 -15.15 -13.27 -2.71
C ILE A 56 -16.66 -13.47 -2.63
N LYS A 57 -17.16 -13.76 -1.42
CA LYS A 57 -18.61 -13.86 -1.18
C LYS A 57 -19.27 -12.47 -1.30
N PRO A 58 -20.46 -12.37 -1.91
CA PRO A 58 -21.19 -11.11 -1.96
C PRO A 58 -21.58 -10.64 -0.55
N PHE A 59 -21.73 -9.32 -0.38
CA PHE A 59 -22.17 -8.76 0.90
C PHE A 59 -23.61 -9.16 1.23
N PRO A 60 -23.92 -9.41 2.53
CA PRO A 60 -25.27 -9.71 2.97
C PRO A 60 -26.12 -8.42 3.04
N ILE A 61 -26.51 -7.88 1.87
CA ILE A 61 -27.33 -6.66 1.75
C ILE A 61 -28.79 -6.95 2.16
N GLY A 62 -29.31 -8.11 1.79
CA GLY A 62 -30.68 -8.56 2.04
C GLY A 62 -31.12 -9.63 1.04
N VAL A 63 -32.31 -10.19 1.20
CA VAL A 63 -32.88 -11.20 0.30
C VAL A 63 -34.02 -10.58 -0.48
N VAL A 64 -34.03 -10.78 -1.80
CA VAL A 64 -35.15 -10.40 -2.67
C VAL A 64 -36.09 -11.58 -2.83
N SER A 65 -37.40 -11.33 -2.81
CA SER A 65 -38.43 -12.35 -3.04
C SER A 65 -38.21 -13.05 -4.39
N ARG A 66 -38.59 -14.33 -4.50
CA ARG A 66 -38.42 -15.10 -5.75
C ARG A 66 -39.23 -14.51 -6.92
N GLU A 67 -40.33 -13.84 -6.61
CA GLU A 67 -41.23 -13.20 -7.57
C GLU A 67 -40.59 -11.95 -8.21
N ASP A 68 -39.80 -11.22 -7.43
CA ASP A 68 -39.14 -9.99 -7.88
C ASP A 68 -37.78 -10.24 -8.58
N LEU A 69 -37.26 -11.47 -8.63
CA LEU A 69 -35.98 -11.80 -9.29
C LEU A 69 -35.97 -11.53 -10.80
N LEU A 70 -37.15 -11.53 -11.45
CA LEU A 70 -37.31 -11.25 -12.88
C LEU A 70 -37.51 -9.76 -13.18
N THR A 71 -37.45 -8.90 -12.17
CA THR A 71 -37.54 -7.45 -12.36
C THR A 71 -36.34 -6.98 -13.19
N GLU A 72 -36.59 -6.14 -14.21
CA GLU A 72 -35.54 -5.62 -15.11
C GLU A 72 -34.34 -5.00 -14.38
N CYS A 73 -34.53 -4.46 -13.18
CA CYS A 73 -33.46 -3.84 -12.40
C CYS A 73 -32.44 -4.85 -11.82
N LEU A 74 -32.78 -6.13 -11.69
CA LEU A 74 -31.89 -7.18 -11.16
C LEU A 74 -31.13 -7.96 -12.23
N LEU A 75 -31.24 -7.56 -13.51
CA LEU A 75 -30.50 -8.19 -14.59
C LEU A 75 -28.98 -8.17 -14.27
N PRO A 76 -28.27 -9.31 -14.42
CA PRO A 76 -26.85 -9.37 -14.17
C PRO A 76 -26.11 -8.33 -15.03
N THR A 77 -25.40 -7.40 -14.38
CA THR A 77 -24.49 -6.47 -15.10
C THR A 77 -23.16 -7.13 -15.49
N CYS A 78 -23.05 -8.45 -15.30
CA CYS A 78 -21.89 -9.24 -15.73
C CYS A 78 -22.02 -9.56 -17.22
N LEU A 79 -21.44 -8.69 -18.05
CA LEU A 79 -21.26 -8.95 -19.48
C LEU A 79 -20.11 -9.95 -19.76
N SER A 80 -19.25 -10.26 -18.78
CA SER A 80 -18.08 -11.11 -19.00
C SER A 80 -18.39 -12.60 -18.80
N ARG A 81 -17.84 -13.42 -19.70
CA ARG A 81 -17.74 -14.89 -19.57
C ARG A 81 -16.68 -15.31 -18.53
N ASP A 82 -16.10 -14.37 -17.79
CA ASP A 82 -15.00 -14.64 -16.87
C ASP A 82 -15.51 -15.29 -15.60
N THR A 83 -15.03 -16.51 -15.36
CA THR A 83 -15.41 -17.33 -14.20
C THR A 83 -14.72 -16.90 -12.90
N ARG A 84 -13.87 -15.86 -12.94
CA ARG A 84 -13.04 -15.38 -11.83
C ARG A 84 -13.07 -13.84 -11.76
N PRO A 85 -12.95 -13.24 -10.56
CA PRO A 85 -12.80 -11.79 -10.42
C PRO A 85 -11.50 -11.31 -11.04
N CYS A 86 -11.55 -10.12 -11.64
CA CYS A 86 -10.40 -9.47 -12.27
C CYS A 86 -10.13 -8.11 -11.62
N ALA A 87 -8.92 -7.59 -11.78
CA ALA A 87 -8.59 -6.20 -11.46
C ALA A 87 -9.28 -5.27 -12.47
N ARG A 88 -10.02 -4.28 -11.97
CA ARG A 88 -10.66 -3.22 -12.76
C ARG A 88 -9.85 -1.93 -12.76
N SER A 89 -9.26 -1.57 -11.62
CA SER A 89 -8.48 -0.33 -11.47
C SER A 89 -7.44 -0.52 -10.37
N ILE A 90 -6.24 0.03 -10.60
CA ILE A 90 -5.13 0.02 -9.65
C ILE A 90 -4.57 1.43 -9.48
N ALA A 91 -4.09 1.75 -8.28
CA ALA A 91 -3.45 3.05 -8.02
C ALA A 91 -2.43 2.95 -6.88
N TRP A 92 -1.26 3.55 -7.08
CA TRP A 92 -0.21 3.65 -6.06
C TRP A 92 -0.45 4.83 -5.12
N SER A 93 -0.22 4.59 -3.83
CA SER A 93 -0.17 5.64 -2.83
C SER A 93 1.13 6.45 -2.96
N PRO A 94 1.19 7.67 -2.39
CA PRO A 94 2.45 8.32 -2.07
C PRO A 94 3.38 7.42 -1.23
N LEU A 95 4.68 7.72 -1.31
CA LEU A 95 5.70 6.99 -0.56
C LEU A 95 5.56 7.23 0.94
N GLY A 96 5.87 6.21 1.75
CA GLY A 96 5.87 6.31 3.21
C GLY A 96 4.57 5.87 3.88
N LEU A 97 3.51 5.55 3.14
CA LEU A 97 2.25 5.14 3.77
C LEU A 97 2.28 3.69 4.27
N ALA A 98 3.18 2.85 3.74
CA ALA A 98 3.35 1.49 4.23
C ALA A 98 4.21 1.44 5.51
N PRO A 99 4.00 0.45 6.41
CA PRO A 99 4.80 0.27 7.63
C PRO A 99 6.31 0.12 7.42
N ASN A 100 6.71 -0.37 6.25
CA ASN A 100 8.10 -0.51 5.81
C ASN A 100 8.58 0.71 5.01
N SER A 101 7.86 1.83 5.05
CA SER A 101 8.10 3.09 4.32
C SER A 101 7.91 3.11 2.82
N GLY A 102 7.45 1.99 2.24
CA GLY A 102 7.16 1.92 0.82
C GLY A 102 5.79 2.47 0.44
N CYS A 103 5.43 2.26 -0.83
CA CYS A 103 4.11 2.55 -1.36
C CYS A 103 3.09 1.44 -1.01
N ILE A 104 1.82 1.83 -0.91
CA ILE A 104 0.67 0.92 -0.83
C ILE A 104 0.00 0.88 -2.21
N LEU A 105 -0.41 -0.30 -2.66
CA LEU A 105 -1.19 -0.48 -3.88
C LEU A 105 -2.67 -0.64 -3.54
N ALA A 106 -3.52 0.25 -4.04
CA ALA A 106 -4.97 0.08 -4.00
C ALA A 106 -5.43 -0.71 -5.22
N VAL A 107 -6.23 -1.75 -4.99
CA VAL A 107 -6.75 -2.64 -6.03
C VAL A 107 -8.27 -2.67 -5.97
N CYS A 108 -8.92 -2.26 -7.06
CA CYS A 108 -10.35 -2.36 -7.27
C CYS A 108 -10.67 -3.55 -8.18
N THR A 109 -11.56 -4.44 -7.76
CA THR A 109 -11.94 -5.64 -8.51
C THR A 109 -13.22 -5.45 -9.33
N THR A 110 -13.48 -6.35 -10.28
CA THR A 110 -14.72 -6.35 -11.07
C THR A 110 -15.99 -6.54 -10.24
N GLU A 111 -15.86 -7.24 -9.10
CA GLU A 111 -16.92 -7.44 -8.09
C GLU A 111 -17.17 -6.18 -7.24
N GLY A 112 -16.36 -5.14 -7.38
CA GLY A 112 -16.51 -3.87 -6.66
C GLY A 112 -15.82 -3.83 -5.30
N ARG A 113 -14.86 -4.72 -5.05
CA ARG A 113 -14.04 -4.75 -3.83
C ARG A 113 -12.82 -3.86 -3.99
N VAL A 114 -12.47 -3.12 -2.95
CA VAL A 114 -11.25 -2.30 -2.87
C VAL A 114 -10.40 -2.74 -1.70
N LYS A 115 -9.22 -3.24 -2.00
CA LYS A 115 -8.24 -3.72 -1.01
C LYS A 115 -6.92 -2.99 -1.15
N LEU A 116 -6.24 -2.79 -0.03
CA LEU A 116 -4.90 -2.19 0.00
C LEU A 116 -3.84 -3.26 0.25
N TYR A 117 -2.76 -3.21 -0.51
CA TYR A 117 -1.66 -4.16 -0.45
C TYR A 117 -0.33 -3.45 -0.21
N ARG A 118 0.57 -4.10 0.54
CA ARG A 118 1.96 -3.64 0.72
C ARG A 118 2.97 -4.69 0.26
N GLN A 119 4.20 -4.25 0.01
CA GLN A 119 5.30 -5.16 -0.27
C GLN A 119 5.52 -6.11 0.94
N PRO A 120 5.82 -7.40 0.68
CA PRO A 120 6.26 -8.32 1.71
C PRO A 120 7.67 -7.96 2.16
N PHE A 121 7.89 -7.87 3.48
CA PHE A 121 9.19 -7.50 4.05
C PHE A 121 9.60 -8.37 5.25
N ILE A 122 8.67 -9.09 5.88
CA ILE A 122 8.96 -10.12 6.91
C ILE A 122 8.54 -11.51 6.42
N GLU A 123 7.63 -11.58 5.47
CA GLU A 123 6.91 -12.78 5.06
C GLU A 123 7.72 -13.70 4.14
N TYR A 124 8.87 -13.24 3.64
CA TYR A 124 9.76 -13.98 2.73
C TYR A 124 9.01 -14.64 1.55
N CYS A 125 8.03 -13.95 0.99
CA CYS A 125 7.25 -14.39 -0.16
C CYS A 125 7.22 -13.32 -1.26
N ALA A 126 6.86 -13.71 -2.49
CA ALA A 126 6.64 -12.79 -3.60
C ALA A 126 5.22 -12.20 -3.61
N GLU A 127 4.27 -12.83 -2.90
CA GLU A 127 2.89 -12.38 -2.85
C GLU A 127 2.76 -11.17 -1.92
N TRP A 128 2.12 -10.10 -2.43
CA TRP A 128 1.91 -8.89 -1.66
C TRP A 128 0.84 -9.07 -0.59
N VAL A 129 1.05 -8.42 0.54
CA VAL A 129 0.25 -8.66 1.75
C VAL A 129 -0.92 -7.68 1.80
N GLU A 130 -2.14 -8.23 1.95
CA GLU A 130 -3.34 -7.44 2.20
C GLU A 130 -3.26 -6.72 3.56
N VAL A 131 -3.41 -5.41 3.53
CA VAL A 131 -3.36 -4.55 4.72
C VAL A 131 -4.76 -4.30 5.26
N ILE A 132 -5.70 -3.94 4.38
CA ILE A 132 -7.06 -3.56 4.76
C ILE A 132 -8.04 -3.69 3.57
N ASP A 133 -9.27 -4.11 3.84
CA ASP A 133 -10.40 -4.07 2.89
C ASP A 133 -11.23 -2.80 3.15
N ILE A 134 -11.16 -1.85 2.21
CA ILE A 134 -11.86 -0.56 2.28
C ILE A 134 -13.37 -0.75 2.06
N THR A 135 -13.76 -1.73 1.25
CA THR A 135 -15.18 -1.98 0.96
C THR A 135 -15.86 -2.61 2.17
N ASP A 136 -15.18 -3.44 2.96
CA ASP A 136 -15.72 -3.95 4.23
C ASP A 136 -15.95 -2.80 5.23
N LEU A 137 -15.02 -1.84 5.33
CA LEU A 137 -15.22 -0.63 6.14
C LEU A 137 -16.39 0.22 5.63
N LEU A 138 -16.55 0.33 4.31
CA LEU A 138 -17.66 1.04 3.68
C LEU A 138 -19.00 0.37 4.00
N PHE A 139 -19.04 -0.96 3.91
CA PHE A 139 -20.22 -1.75 4.24
C PHE A 139 -20.64 -1.55 5.69
N ASP A 140 -19.69 -1.64 6.63
CA ASP A 140 -19.94 -1.37 8.04
C ASP A 140 -20.52 0.04 8.28
N HIS A 141 -20.01 1.05 7.56
CA HIS A 141 -20.52 2.42 7.64
C HIS A 141 -21.93 2.56 7.03
N LEU A 142 -22.19 1.95 5.88
CA LEU A 142 -23.49 1.98 5.22
C LEU A 142 -24.56 1.24 6.04
N VAL A 143 -24.22 0.09 6.63
CA VAL A 143 -25.14 -0.63 7.52
C VAL A 143 -25.47 0.20 8.77
N ARG A 144 -24.50 0.92 9.34
CA ARG A 144 -24.75 1.82 10.48
C ARG A 144 -25.61 3.02 10.11
N SER A 145 -25.51 3.52 8.88
CA SER A 145 -26.34 4.63 8.37
C SER A 145 -27.64 4.19 7.71
N GLY A 146 -27.97 2.89 7.73
CA GLY A 146 -29.18 2.36 7.09
C GLY A 146 -29.21 2.57 5.57
N PHE A 147 -28.05 2.56 4.92
CA PHE A 147 -27.87 2.88 3.50
C PHE A 147 -28.41 4.27 3.08
N GLY A 148 -28.64 5.17 4.05
CA GLY A 148 -29.21 6.50 3.81
C GLY A 148 -30.74 6.52 3.69
N GLU A 149 -31.45 5.49 4.14
CA GLU A 149 -32.92 5.52 4.27
C GLU A 149 -33.31 6.27 5.56
N ALA A 150 -33.51 7.59 5.47
CA ALA A 150 -34.43 8.30 6.36
C ALA A 150 -35.82 8.27 5.72
N ASP A 151 -36.83 7.94 6.51
CA ASP A 151 -38.24 7.73 6.14
C ASP A 151 -38.76 8.66 5.03
N LEU A 152 -39.04 8.09 3.85
CA LEU A 152 -39.98 8.66 2.89
C LEU A 152 -41.21 7.75 2.87
N PRO A 153 -42.38 8.20 3.39
CA PRO A 153 -43.62 7.45 3.21
C PRO A 153 -43.98 7.51 1.73
N PHE A 154 -43.79 6.40 1.02
CA PHE A 154 -44.26 6.24 -0.35
C PHE A 154 -45.80 6.22 -0.36
N THR A 155 -46.42 7.36 -0.68
CA THR A 155 -47.78 7.37 -1.23
C THR A 155 -47.76 6.81 -2.64
N LYS A 156 -48.56 5.78 -2.87
CA LYS A 156 -48.87 5.21 -4.19
C LYS A 156 -49.50 6.29 -5.11
N ALA A 157 -48.71 6.84 -6.00
CA ALA A 157 -49.06 7.42 -7.31
C ALA A 157 -47.72 7.74 -7.97
N SER A 158 -47.34 7.31 -9.17
CA SER A 158 -48.08 7.01 -10.38
C SER A 158 -47.29 5.98 -11.20
N CYS A 159 -47.96 4.92 -11.66
CA CYS A 159 -47.55 4.17 -12.84
C CYS A 159 -48.54 4.55 -13.93
N GLU A 160 -48.18 5.51 -14.77
CA GLU A 160 -48.73 5.76 -16.11
C GLU A 160 -48.02 7.00 -16.64
N GLU A 161 -46.97 6.79 -17.44
CA GLU A 161 -46.48 7.68 -18.51
C GLU A 161 -45.18 7.09 -19.06
N ALA A 162 -45.32 5.98 -19.77
CA ALA A 162 -44.30 5.43 -20.65
C ALA A 162 -44.98 4.77 -21.86
N ALA A 163 -45.84 5.53 -22.53
CA ALA A 163 -46.39 5.19 -23.84
C ALA A 163 -47.02 6.44 -24.46
N GLU A 164 -46.20 7.36 -24.99
CA GLU A 164 -46.51 8.20 -26.17
C GLU A 164 -45.41 9.23 -26.37
N CYS A 165 -44.48 8.95 -27.27
CA CYS A 165 -43.70 9.98 -27.94
C CYS A 165 -43.37 9.51 -29.35
N GLN A 166 -44.41 9.48 -30.18
CA GLN A 166 -44.31 9.59 -31.63
C GLN A 166 -45.29 10.67 -32.09
N ARG A 167 -44.77 11.55 -32.97
CA ARG A 167 -45.44 12.60 -33.76
C ARG A 167 -45.44 14.02 -33.17
N GLU A 168 -44.43 14.75 -33.63
CA GLU A 168 -44.55 15.98 -34.43
C GLU A 168 -45.66 17.01 -34.15
N SER A 169 -45.19 18.27 -34.16
CA SER A 169 -45.74 19.39 -34.93
C SER A 169 -46.69 20.39 -34.24
N ALA A 170 -46.31 21.65 -34.45
CA ALA A 170 -47.12 22.88 -34.51
C ALA A 170 -47.35 23.68 -33.20
N CYS A 171 -46.53 24.73 -33.08
CA CYS A 171 -46.93 26.15 -33.06
C CYS A 171 -48.05 26.60 -32.11
N GLY A 172 -47.77 27.67 -31.35
CA GLY A 172 -48.75 28.75 -31.26
C GLY A 172 -49.12 29.25 -29.86
N SER A 173 -48.30 30.19 -29.38
CA SER A 173 -48.77 31.52 -28.94
C SER A 173 -49.43 31.76 -27.56
N HIS A 174 -48.85 32.79 -26.93
CA HIS A 174 -49.49 33.90 -26.21
C HIS A 174 -49.93 33.78 -24.73
N LEU A 175 -49.10 34.47 -23.92
CA LEU A 175 -49.44 35.65 -23.11
C LEU A 175 -50.55 35.53 -22.05
N LYS A 176 -50.13 35.76 -20.80
CA LYS A 176 -50.34 36.99 -20.00
C LYS A 176 -50.91 36.77 -18.60
N ASN A 177 -50.11 37.22 -17.64
CA ASN A 177 -50.46 38.18 -16.59
C ASN A 177 -51.53 37.81 -15.54
N SER A 178 -51.04 37.64 -14.31
CA SER A 178 -51.02 38.72 -13.28
C SER A 178 -51.84 38.54 -12.00
N MET A 179 -51.17 39.00 -10.93
CA MET A 179 -51.64 39.79 -9.78
C MET A 179 -52.38 39.09 -8.62
N LEU A 180 -51.74 39.19 -7.43
CA LEU A 180 -52.23 39.78 -6.15
C LEU A 180 -53.64 39.37 -5.66
N ASN A 181 -53.92 39.09 -4.38
CA ASN A 181 -53.54 39.85 -3.18
C ASN A 181 -54.16 39.21 -1.90
N LYS A 182 -53.50 39.44 -0.76
CA LYS A 182 -54.03 39.80 0.59
C LYS A 182 -54.90 38.87 1.46
N GLY A 183 -54.42 38.78 2.72
CA GLY A 183 -55.15 39.06 3.97
C GLY A 183 -55.44 37.84 4.85
N HIS A 184 -55.53 37.89 6.20
CA HIS A 184 -55.23 38.88 7.24
C HIS A 184 -55.42 38.18 8.63
N LYS A 185 -54.53 38.48 9.61
CA LYS A 185 -54.74 38.71 11.07
C LYS A 185 -55.11 37.60 12.12
N ARG A 186 -54.24 37.57 13.17
CA ARG A 186 -54.44 37.67 14.67
C ARG A 186 -55.04 36.43 15.43
N ARG A 187 -54.76 36.09 16.71
CA ARG A 187 -54.10 36.73 17.91
C ARG A 187 -53.89 35.69 19.08
N GLY A 188 -52.95 35.98 20.01
CA GLY A 188 -52.95 35.69 21.48
C GLY A 188 -52.19 34.43 21.95
N THR A 189 -51.42 34.36 23.05
CA THR A 189 -51.10 35.21 24.24
C THR A 189 -49.88 34.64 25.01
N MET A 190 -49.27 35.45 25.90
CA MET A 190 -48.12 35.23 26.84
C MET A 190 -48.41 34.14 27.93
N GLU A 191 -47.55 33.65 28.84
CA GLU A 191 -46.41 34.22 29.62
C GLU A 191 -45.70 33.10 30.46
N ASP A 192 -44.57 33.48 31.10
CA ASP A 192 -43.93 32.97 32.35
C ASP A 192 -42.62 32.14 32.39
N GLN A 193 -41.70 32.69 33.21
CA GLN A 193 -40.35 32.29 33.62
C GLN A 193 -40.37 31.58 34.99
N VAL A 194 -39.40 30.69 35.29
CA VAL A 194 -38.81 30.51 36.65
C VAL A 194 -37.37 29.94 36.55
N SER A 195 -36.45 30.53 37.32
CA SER A 195 -35.04 30.18 37.56
C SER A 195 -34.85 29.22 38.75
N TYR A 196 -33.69 28.55 38.89
CA TYR A 196 -33.02 28.36 40.20
C TYR A 196 -31.55 27.90 40.03
N PHE A 197 -30.68 28.49 40.86
CA PHE A 197 -29.25 28.21 41.08
C PHE A 197 -29.08 27.37 42.36
N GLU A 198 -28.03 26.54 42.47
CA GLU A 198 -27.34 26.27 43.75
C GLU A 198 -25.96 25.58 43.56
N THR A 199 -25.09 25.75 44.57
CA THR A 199 -23.61 25.78 44.56
C THR A 199 -22.90 24.56 45.23
N MET A 200 -21.57 24.51 44.98
CA MET A 200 -20.44 23.65 45.43
C MET A 200 -20.43 22.91 46.78
N GLU A 201 -19.61 21.82 46.88
CA GLU A 201 -18.54 21.61 47.90
C GLU A 201 -17.57 20.42 47.59
N ASP A 202 -16.33 20.51 48.08
CA ASP A 202 -15.12 19.66 47.87
C ASP A 202 -14.94 18.47 48.86
N ALA A 203 -14.15 17.43 48.50
CA ALA A 203 -13.27 16.67 49.42
C ALA A 203 -12.29 15.65 48.73
N ASN A 204 -11.06 15.59 49.25
CA ASN A 204 -9.89 14.75 48.86
C ASN A 204 -9.94 13.27 49.35
N GLY A 205 -9.17 12.36 48.70
CA GLY A 205 -8.74 11.06 49.28
C GLY A 205 -8.15 10.02 48.29
N SER A 206 -7.06 9.34 48.69
CA SER A 206 -6.10 8.56 47.86
C SER A 206 -6.21 7.00 47.91
N CYS A 207 -5.48 6.33 46.99
CA CYS A 207 -4.84 4.97 47.06
C CYS A 207 -5.49 3.72 46.39
N THR A 208 -4.60 2.89 45.81
CA THR A 208 -4.65 1.74 44.84
C THR A 208 -5.27 0.41 45.32
N PRO A 209 -5.68 -0.53 44.43
CA PRO A 209 -5.18 -1.93 44.51
C PRO A 209 -5.09 -2.80 43.20
N PHE A 210 -4.46 -3.97 43.35
CA PHE A 210 -4.26 -5.12 42.42
C PHE A 210 -5.57 -5.89 42.08
N ASN A 211 -5.66 -6.52 40.90
CA ASN A 211 -6.86 -7.23 40.37
C ASN A 211 -6.73 -8.78 40.38
N GLU A 212 -7.65 -9.49 41.03
CA GLU A 212 -7.93 -10.93 40.83
C GLU A 212 -8.95 -11.13 39.69
N LYS A 213 -8.71 -12.10 38.78
CA LYS A 213 -9.60 -12.43 37.65
C LYS A 213 -10.39 -13.72 37.86
N ARG A 214 -11.67 -13.74 37.48
CA ARG A 214 -12.58 -14.90 37.55
C ARG A 214 -12.89 -15.43 36.14
N VAL A 215 -12.88 -16.76 35.91
CA VAL A 215 -13.06 -17.39 34.58
C VAL A 215 -14.35 -18.23 34.51
N THR A 216 -15.02 -18.27 33.34
CA THR A 216 -16.22 -19.08 33.07
C THR A 216 -16.17 -19.75 31.69
N ALA A 217 -16.73 -20.96 31.54
CA ALA A 217 -16.75 -21.73 30.29
C ALA A 217 -18.18 -22.07 29.80
N ARG A 218 -18.41 -22.14 28.47
CA ARG A 218 -19.70 -22.39 27.77
C ARG A 218 -19.52 -23.28 26.53
N THR A 219 -20.59 -23.88 25.99
CA THR A 219 -20.56 -24.69 24.75
C THR A 219 -21.61 -24.22 23.73
N GLU A 220 -21.26 -24.22 22.44
CA GLU A 220 -22.14 -23.95 21.29
C GLU A 220 -22.19 -25.16 20.33
N THR A 221 -23.16 -25.23 19.42
CA THR A 221 -23.30 -26.35 18.45
C THR A 221 -23.44 -25.87 17.01
N ALA A 222 -22.70 -26.46 16.08
CA ALA A 222 -22.79 -26.24 14.63
C ALA A 222 -23.39 -27.46 13.90
N ALA A 223 -24.17 -27.24 12.84
CA ALA A 223 -24.85 -28.31 12.08
C ALA A 223 -24.39 -28.37 10.61
N PHE A 224 -24.14 -29.57 10.10
CA PHE A 224 -23.61 -29.85 8.75
C PHE A 224 -24.52 -30.82 7.99
N HIS A 225 -25.08 -30.38 6.87
CA HIS A 225 -25.93 -31.20 6.01
C HIS A 225 -25.12 -32.04 5.01
N CYS A 226 -25.57 -33.27 4.74
CA CYS A 226 -24.95 -34.20 3.78
C CYS A 226 -25.26 -33.87 2.29
N LEU A 227 -24.93 -32.67 1.82
CA LEU A 227 -25.13 -32.23 0.44
C LEU A 227 -23.88 -32.50 -0.43
N PHE A 228 -23.73 -33.73 -0.91
CA PHE A 228 -22.57 -34.15 -1.71
C PHE A 228 -22.73 -33.83 -3.20
N LYS A 229 -21.73 -33.18 -3.81
CA LYS A 229 -21.67 -32.88 -5.25
C LYS A 229 -20.31 -33.31 -5.82
N LYS A 230 -20.20 -33.38 -7.15
CA LYS A 230 -18.89 -33.58 -7.79
C LYS A 230 -17.95 -32.42 -7.39
N ASN A 231 -16.68 -32.75 -7.11
CA ASN A 231 -15.61 -31.87 -6.62
C ASN A 231 -15.80 -31.29 -5.20
N THR A 232 -16.64 -31.89 -4.34
CA THR A 232 -16.69 -31.50 -2.91
C THR A 232 -15.73 -32.31 -2.07
N CYS A 233 -15.07 -31.66 -1.10
CA CYS A 233 -14.24 -32.31 -0.09
C CYS A 233 -15.12 -33.02 0.96
N VAL A 234 -14.72 -34.22 1.34
CA VAL A 234 -15.45 -35.10 2.26
C VAL A 234 -14.47 -35.83 3.17
N GLU A 235 -14.97 -36.26 4.32
CA GLU A 235 -14.26 -37.15 5.24
C GLU A 235 -14.88 -38.54 5.15
N VAL A 236 -14.06 -39.56 4.88
CA VAL A 236 -14.50 -40.96 4.75
C VAL A 236 -13.95 -41.79 5.89
N LEU A 237 -14.83 -42.56 6.55
CA LEU A 237 -14.46 -43.46 7.63
C LEU A 237 -13.74 -44.69 7.07
N LYS A 238 -12.51 -44.93 7.53
CA LYS A 238 -11.68 -46.08 7.16
C LYS A 238 -11.19 -46.79 8.42
N GLN A 239 -11.03 -48.10 8.32
CA GLN A 239 -10.46 -48.91 9.39
C GLN A 239 -8.94 -49.01 9.20
N ASN A 240 -8.18 -48.59 10.20
CA ASN A 240 -6.72 -48.66 10.24
C ASN A 240 -6.28 -49.56 11.41
N GLY A 241 -6.09 -50.85 11.14
CA GLY A 241 -5.83 -51.83 12.19
C GLY A 241 -7.00 -51.90 13.21
N PRO A 242 -6.76 -51.76 14.53
CA PRO A 242 -7.82 -51.70 15.54
C PRO A 242 -8.52 -50.34 15.62
N GLN A 243 -8.07 -49.31 14.90
CA GLN A 243 -8.57 -47.93 15.01
C GLN A 243 -9.52 -47.57 13.86
N LEU A 244 -10.52 -46.74 14.14
CA LEU A 244 -11.34 -46.07 13.14
C LEU A 244 -10.79 -44.66 12.91
N VAL A 245 -10.57 -44.30 11.65
CA VAL A 245 -10.00 -43.00 11.25
C VAL A 245 -10.82 -42.36 10.15
N TRP A 246 -10.97 -41.04 10.20
CA TRP A 246 -11.59 -40.26 9.13
C TRP A 246 -10.52 -39.65 8.23
N VAL A 247 -10.66 -39.87 6.93
CA VAL A 247 -9.67 -39.48 5.93
C VAL A 247 -10.28 -38.51 4.93
N ASN A 248 -9.56 -37.43 4.65
CA ASN A 248 -9.97 -36.44 3.66
C ASN A 248 -9.91 -37.01 2.24
N GLY A 249 -10.95 -36.77 1.45
CA GLY A 249 -10.99 -37.11 0.04
C GLY A 249 -11.86 -36.14 -0.75
N THR A 250 -11.80 -36.22 -2.07
CA THR A 250 -12.60 -35.39 -2.98
C THR A 250 -13.52 -36.28 -3.81
N ILE A 251 -14.80 -35.91 -3.92
CA ILE A 251 -15.76 -36.68 -4.72
C ILE A 251 -15.49 -36.42 -6.21
N GLU A 252 -15.02 -37.43 -6.94
CA GLU A 252 -14.76 -37.32 -8.37
C GLU A 252 -16.03 -37.61 -9.19
N ARG A 253 -16.83 -38.58 -8.75
CA ARG A 253 -18.04 -39.03 -9.47
C ARG A 253 -19.10 -39.58 -8.53
N ILE A 254 -20.37 -39.34 -8.82
CA ILE A 254 -21.50 -39.93 -8.09
C ILE A 254 -22.33 -40.78 -9.07
N ARG A 255 -22.58 -42.04 -8.73
CA ARG A 255 -23.44 -42.98 -9.50
C ARG A 255 -24.22 -43.89 -8.54
N ASN A 256 -25.52 -44.06 -8.79
CA ASN A 256 -26.40 -45.00 -8.08
C ASN A 256 -26.35 -44.90 -6.54
N GLY A 257 -26.26 -43.69 -5.98
CA GLY A 257 -26.19 -43.48 -4.53
C GLY A 257 -24.83 -43.81 -3.89
N LYS A 258 -23.79 -44.04 -4.70
CA LYS A 258 -22.39 -44.14 -4.28
C LYS A 258 -21.56 -42.99 -4.86
N ALA A 259 -20.55 -42.53 -4.14
CA ALA A 259 -19.55 -41.57 -4.59
C ALA A 259 -18.20 -42.27 -4.73
N LEU A 260 -17.55 -42.10 -5.89
CA LEU A 260 -16.13 -42.38 -6.06
C LEU A 260 -15.36 -41.22 -5.42
N VAL A 261 -14.58 -41.54 -4.38
CA VAL A 261 -13.78 -40.57 -3.63
C VAL A 261 -12.31 -40.80 -3.96
N HIS A 262 -11.64 -39.74 -4.41
CA HIS A 262 -10.22 -39.71 -4.67
C HIS A 262 -9.45 -39.21 -3.45
N PHE A 263 -8.46 -39.98 -3.00
CA PHE A 263 -7.64 -39.68 -1.82
C PHE A 263 -6.26 -39.19 -2.28
N SER A 264 -6.08 -37.87 -2.37
CA SER A 264 -4.84 -37.27 -2.88
C SER A 264 -3.67 -37.45 -1.89
N GLY A 265 -2.85 -38.48 -2.12
CA GLY A 265 -1.58 -38.68 -1.41
C GLY A 265 -1.70 -39.21 0.03
N THR A 266 -2.90 -39.55 0.50
CA THR A 266 -3.12 -39.99 1.88
C THR A 266 -2.66 -41.44 2.09
N ARG A 267 -1.91 -41.69 3.18
CA ARG A 267 -1.39 -43.02 3.52
C ARG A 267 -2.04 -43.57 4.78
N ILE A 268 -2.48 -44.82 4.74
CA ILE A 268 -2.89 -45.60 5.92
C ILE A 268 -1.90 -46.75 6.10
N SER A 269 -1.28 -46.86 7.29
CA SER A 269 -0.30 -47.91 7.58
C SER A 269 0.82 -48.04 6.51
N GLY A 270 1.32 -46.90 6.01
CA GLY A 270 2.39 -46.85 5.01
C GLY A 270 1.99 -47.14 3.56
N THR A 271 0.72 -47.48 3.29
CA THR A 271 0.22 -47.78 1.93
C THR A 271 -0.61 -46.61 1.39
N LEU A 272 -0.41 -46.23 0.12
CA LEU A 272 -1.22 -45.23 -0.58
C LEU A 272 -2.67 -45.73 -0.72
N LEU A 273 -3.63 -44.91 -0.32
CA LEU A 273 -5.04 -45.19 -0.54
C LEU A 273 -5.41 -45.02 -2.01
N ASN A 274 -6.00 -46.06 -2.60
CA ASN A 274 -6.61 -45.98 -3.92
C ASN A 274 -8.03 -45.41 -3.83
N ASP A 275 -8.51 -44.86 -4.94
CA ASP A 275 -9.87 -44.35 -5.08
C ASP A 275 -10.90 -45.45 -4.77
N ASP A 276 -11.92 -45.09 -4.00
CA ASP A 276 -12.91 -46.05 -3.49
C ASP A 276 -14.35 -45.56 -3.66
N TRP A 277 -15.28 -46.50 -3.87
CA TRP A 277 -16.70 -46.22 -3.99
C TRP A 277 -17.39 -46.29 -2.63
N VAL A 278 -17.80 -45.13 -2.10
CA VAL A 278 -18.42 -44.99 -0.79
C VAL A 278 -19.93 -44.77 -0.93
N GLU A 279 -20.73 -45.49 -0.13
CA GLU A 279 -22.20 -45.31 -0.11
C GLU A 279 -22.60 -43.99 0.56
N LEU A 280 -23.44 -43.19 -0.13
CA LEU A 280 -23.89 -41.88 0.33
C LEU A 280 -25.13 -41.93 1.22
N ASN A 281 -25.93 -43.01 1.14
CA ASN A 281 -27.22 -43.11 1.82
C ASN A 281 -27.30 -44.37 2.70
N ILE A 282 -27.68 -44.19 3.96
CA ILE A 282 -28.17 -45.28 4.80
C ILE A 282 -29.59 -45.60 4.29
N LYS A 283 -29.81 -46.81 3.78
CA LYS A 283 -31.16 -47.28 3.45
C LYS A 283 -32.02 -47.16 4.71
N LYS A 284 -33.12 -46.38 4.68
CA LYS A 284 -34.21 -46.51 5.66
C LYS A 284 -34.74 -47.94 5.55
N GLY A 285 -34.20 -48.84 6.37
CA GLY A 285 -34.68 -50.22 6.44
C GLY A 285 -36.15 -50.19 6.85
N LYS A 286 -37.02 -50.80 6.03
CA LYS A 286 -38.37 -51.16 6.45
C LYS A 286 -38.24 -52.03 7.71
N MET A 287 -38.66 -51.49 8.86
CA MET A 287 -39.05 -52.31 10.00
C MET A 287 -40.23 -53.17 9.54
N ARG A 288 -39.96 -54.42 9.14
CA ARG A 288 -41.00 -55.45 9.11
C ARG A 288 -41.12 -55.98 10.54
N SER A 289 -42.29 -55.75 11.13
CA SER A 289 -42.69 -56.35 12.39
C SER A 289 -42.72 -57.88 12.24
N SER A 290 -41.82 -58.59 12.92
CA SER A 290 -41.99 -60.00 13.21
C SER A 290 -41.44 -60.29 14.60
N HIS A 291 -42.37 -60.64 15.49
CA HIS A 291 -42.29 -61.32 16.77
C HIS A 291 -41.01 -61.26 17.62
N ALA A 292 -41.22 -60.84 18.87
CA ALA A 292 -40.31 -60.92 19.98
C ALA A 292 -39.69 -62.31 20.17
N GLN A 293 -38.37 -62.36 20.31
CA GLN A 293 -37.67 -63.11 21.35
C GLN A 293 -36.19 -62.66 21.44
N ASN A 294 -35.80 -62.28 22.67
CA ASN A 294 -34.46 -62.22 23.24
C ASN A 294 -33.41 -61.22 22.67
N GLY A 295 -33.40 -60.03 23.29
CA GLY A 295 -32.23 -59.45 23.94
C GLY A 295 -30.88 -59.47 23.24
N ILE A 296 -30.70 -58.62 22.22
CA ILE A 296 -29.40 -58.02 21.86
C ILE A 296 -29.68 -56.57 21.43
N ASN A 297 -29.15 -55.58 22.16
CA ASN A 297 -29.16 -54.18 21.72
C ASN A 297 -28.43 -54.08 20.37
N PRO A 298 -29.02 -53.50 19.31
CA PRO A 298 -28.27 -53.24 18.10
C PRO A 298 -27.17 -52.22 18.37
N ASP A 299 -25.96 -52.55 17.95
CA ASP A 299 -24.75 -51.74 18.12
C ASP A 299 -24.97 -50.32 17.53
N PRO A 300 -24.79 -49.23 18.30
CA PRO A 300 -25.00 -47.85 17.83
C PRO A 300 -24.14 -47.48 16.60
N ALA A 301 -23.04 -48.21 16.37
CA ALA A 301 -22.13 -48.02 15.23
C ALA A 301 -22.72 -48.47 13.88
N ALA A 302 -23.81 -49.24 13.86
CA ALA A 302 -24.36 -49.79 12.61
C ALA A 302 -25.20 -48.78 11.79
N LEU A 303 -25.47 -47.59 12.32
CA LEU A 303 -26.38 -46.58 11.73
C LEU A 303 -25.71 -45.23 11.43
N SER A 304 -24.39 -45.09 11.58
CA SER A 304 -23.67 -43.86 11.22
C SER A 304 -23.24 -43.87 9.73
N PRO A 305 -23.28 -42.72 9.03
CA PRO A 305 -22.79 -42.62 7.66
C PRO A 305 -21.28 -42.89 7.62
N LYS A 306 -20.81 -43.66 6.63
CA LYS A 306 -19.37 -43.86 6.39
C LYS A 306 -18.67 -42.68 5.70
N ILE A 307 -19.44 -41.63 5.39
CA ILE A 307 -18.98 -40.41 4.73
C ILE A 307 -19.66 -39.20 5.36
N ARG A 308 -18.90 -38.14 5.63
CA ARG A 308 -19.40 -36.87 6.14
C ARG A 308 -18.82 -35.69 5.38
N PRO A 309 -19.47 -34.51 5.40
CA PRO A 309 -18.88 -33.30 4.85
C PRO A 309 -17.53 -33.01 5.52
N TYR A 310 -16.60 -32.39 4.79
CA TYR A 310 -15.39 -31.87 5.41
C TYR A 310 -15.74 -30.81 6.47
N MET A 311 -15.26 -30.97 7.70
CA MET A 311 -15.56 -30.08 8.83
C MET A 311 -14.24 -29.50 9.36
N ASP A 312 -13.94 -28.24 9.04
CA ASP A 312 -12.78 -27.54 9.58
C ASP A 312 -13.21 -26.53 10.66
N VAL A 313 -13.88 -27.05 11.69
CA VAL A 313 -14.40 -26.27 12.82
C VAL A 313 -14.27 -27.07 14.13
N ALA A 314 -14.38 -26.37 15.26
CA ALA A 314 -14.47 -26.93 16.62
C ALA A 314 -13.19 -27.45 17.28
N ASN A 315 -12.01 -27.04 16.80
CA ASN A 315 -10.76 -27.28 17.51
C ASN A 315 -10.78 -26.59 18.89
N LEU A 316 -10.18 -27.22 19.89
CA LEU A 316 -10.17 -26.71 21.26
C LEU A 316 -9.29 -25.45 21.36
N PRO A 317 -9.75 -24.37 22.02
CA PRO A 317 -8.98 -23.14 22.18
C PRO A 317 -7.76 -23.35 23.09
N GLU A 318 -6.61 -22.75 22.77
CA GLU A 318 -5.37 -22.85 23.59
C GLU A 318 -5.53 -22.36 25.03
N GLN A 319 -6.44 -21.40 25.26
CA GLN A 319 -6.67 -20.80 26.58
C GLN A 319 -7.15 -21.82 27.63
N ILE A 320 -7.56 -23.01 27.19
CA ILE A 320 -7.87 -24.17 28.02
C ILE A 320 -6.68 -24.60 28.92
N VAL A 321 -5.44 -24.45 28.44
CA VAL A 321 -4.23 -24.89 29.17
C VAL A 321 -3.81 -23.89 30.26
N LEU A 322 -4.31 -22.64 30.20
CA LEU A 322 -3.92 -21.54 31.10
C LEU A 322 -4.78 -21.45 32.38
N LEU A 323 -5.72 -22.38 32.59
CA LEU A 323 -6.69 -22.33 33.68
C LEU A 323 -6.36 -23.33 34.78
N GLU A 324 -6.47 -22.90 36.04
CA GLU A 324 -6.45 -23.84 37.16
C GLU A 324 -7.63 -24.82 37.04
N TYR A 325 -7.30 -26.09 37.29
CA TYR A 325 -7.92 -27.29 36.73
C TYR A 325 -9.40 -27.65 37.08
N PRO A 326 -10.14 -27.10 38.07
CA PRO A 326 -11.43 -27.69 38.47
C PRO A 326 -12.62 -27.51 37.51
N ASP A 327 -12.77 -26.34 36.87
CA ASP A 327 -14.01 -26.03 36.11
C ASP A 327 -14.03 -26.65 34.71
N LEU A 328 -12.85 -26.95 34.16
CA LEU A 328 -12.70 -27.46 32.80
C LEU A 328 -12.74 -28.99 32.71
N GLU A 329 -12.24 -29.66 33.76
CA GLU A 329 -12.32 -31.11 33.90
C GLU A 329 -13.78 -31.58 33.83
N ARG A 330 -14.72 -30.79 34.35
CA ARG A 330 -16.16 -31.08 34.30
C ARG A 330 -16.79 -30.99 32.90
N ILE A 331 -16.17 -30.28 31.96
CA ILE A 331 -16.71 -30.08 30.60
C ILE A 331 -16.07 -31.07 29.61
N LEU A 332 -14.78 -31.33 29.75
CA LEU A 332 -14.00 -32.07 28.74
C LEU A 332 -13.61 -33.49 29.19
N SER A 333 -13.56 -33.79 30.49
CA SER A 333 -13.21 -35.13 30.96
C SER A 333 -14.30 -36.15 30.60
N GLY A 334 -13.91 -37.24 29.93
CA GLY A 334 -14.80 -38.31 29.49
C GLY A 334 -15.58 -38.02 28.20
N GLN A 335 -15.37 -36.88 27.54
CA GLN A 335 -15.98 -36.59 26.24
C GLN A 335 -15.24 -37.29 25.09
N ALA A 336 -15.99 -37.73 24.08
CA ALA A 336 -15.42 -38.24 22.83
C ALA A 336 -14.80 -37.08 22.04
N VAL A 337 -13.54 -37.25 21.66
CA VAL A 337 -12.75 -36.27 20.90
C VAL A 337 -12.18 -36.90 19.65
N GLU A 338 -11.85 -36.08 18.67
CA GLU A 338 -11.06 -36.47 17.50
C GLU A 338 -9.75 -35.67 17.51
N ALA A 339 -8.63 -36.35 17.34
CA ALA A 339 -7.30 -35.75 17.23
C ALA A 339 -6.80 -35.81 15.78
N TRP A 340 -6.24 -34.71 15.30
CA TRP A 340 -5.62 -34.63 13.98
C TRP A 340 -4.18 -35.14 14.04
N LEU A 341 -3.92 -36.29 13.42
CA LEU A 341 -2.61 -36.95 13.42
C LEU A 341 -2.35 -37.51 12.02
N ASP A 342 -1.20 -37.22 11.39
CA ASP A 342 -0.81 -37.71 10.06
C ASP A 342 -1.89 -37.53 8.96
N ASP A 343 -2.44 -36.33 8.82
CA ASP A 343 -3.50 -35.96 7.85
C ASP A 343 -4.81 -36.77 7.96
N ARG A 344 -5.12 -37.27 9.16
CA ARG A 344 -6.36 -37.99 9.47
C ARG A 344 -6.89 -37.62 10.86
N TRP A 345 -8.20 -37.71 11.04
CA TRP A 345 -8.82 -37.62 12.36
C TRP A 345 -8.89 -39.00 12.99
N VAL A 346 -8.36 -39.13 14.21
CA VAL A 346 -8.39 -40.35 15.01
C VAL A 346 -9.31 -40.14 16.20
N GLU A 347 -10.28 -41.05 16.39
CA GLU A 347 -11.20 -40.98 17.53
C GLU A 347 -10.49 -41.35 18.84
N GLY A 348 -10.83 -40.63 19.91
CA GLY A 348 -10.27 -40.82 21.24
C GLY A 348 -11.19 -40.29 22.35
N LEU A 349 -10.74 -40.44 23.59
CA LEU A 349 -11.41 -39.95 24.78
C LEU A 349 -10.50 -38.98 25.51
N CYS A 350 -11.02 -37.80 25.83
CA CYS A 350 -10.30 -36.85 26.66
C CYS A 350 -10.28 -37.37 28.11
N VAL A 351 -9.08 -37.59 28.65
CA VAL A 351 -8.87 -38.18 29.98
C VAL A 351 -8.46 -37.14 31.02
N GLY A 352 -8.02 -35.96 30.59
CA GLY A 352 -7.62 -34.87 31.48
C GLY A 352 -6.65 -33.89 30.82
N PHE A 353 -5.88 -33.19 31.64
CA PHE A 353 -4.92 -32.17 31.24
C PHE A 353 -3.55 -32.43 31.88
N SER A 354 -2.48 -32.06 31.20
CA SER A 354 -1.11 -32.05 31.71
C SER A 354 -0.51 -30.65 31.55
N GLU A 355 0.60 -30.36 32.23
CA GLU A 355 1.32 -29.07 32.09
C GLU A 355 1.71 -28.74 30.63
N GLN A 356 1.78 -29.76 29.76
CA GLN A 356 2.23 -29.64 28.38
C GLN A 356 1.07 -29.67 27.35
N GLY A 357 -0.17 -29.93 27.76
CA GLY A 357 -1.32 -30.04 26.83
C GLY A 357 -2.44 -30.99 27.28
N LEU A 358 -3.35 -31.32 26.37
CA LEU A 358 -4.53 -32.17 26.62
C LEU A 358 -4.17 -33.66 26.62
N LEU A 359 -4.56 -34.41 27.65
CA LEU A 359 -4.39 -35.87 27.70
C LEU A 359 -5.56 -36.56 27.00
N VAL A 360 -5.28 -37.24 25.89
CA VAL A 360 -6.25 -37.98 25.08
C VAL A 360 -5.86 -39.45 25.01
N LYS A 361 -6.79 -40.35 25.35
CA LYS A 361 -6.66 -41.79 25.10
C LYS A 361 -7.23 -42.10 23.72
N LEU A 362 -6.37 -42.31 22.74
CA LEU A 362 -6.77 -42.65 21.38
C LEU A 362 -7.39 -44.06 21.36
N SER A 363 -8.41 -44.25 20.51
CA SER A 363 -9.07 -45.54 20.34
C SER A 363 -8.04 -46.58 19.86
N GLY A 364 -8.00 -47.76 20.49
CA GLY A 364 -7.06 -48.84 20.14
C GLY A 364 -5.67 -48.77 20.77
N GLU A 365 -5.32 -47.70 21.51
CA GLU A 365 -4.08 -47.62 22.28
C GLU A 365 -4.31 -47.89 23.78
N SER A 366 -3.35 -48.56 24.43
CA SER A 366 -3.43 -48.87 25.87
C SER A 366 -3.12 -47.66 26.76
N GLY A 367 -2.44 -46.62 26.24
CA GLY A 367 -2.03 -45.42 26.97
C GLY A 367 -2.75 -44.14 26.55
N SER A 368 -2.54 -43.06 27.31
CA SER A 368 -2.95 -41.70 26.96
C SER A 368 -1.77 -40.92 26.39
N VAL A 369 -2.01 -40.10 25.36
CA VAL A 369 -1.03 -39.24 24.71
C VAL A 369 -1.34 -37.78 25.04
N THR A 370 -0.32 -36.98 25.28
CA THR A 370 -0.46 -35.52 25.43
C THR A 370 -0.44 -34.86 24.06
N LEU A 371 -1.50 -34.16 23.70
CA LEU A 371 -1.67 -33.48 22.41
C LEU A 371 -1.94 -31.99 22.60
N ASP A 372 -1.55 -31.18 21.61
CA ASP A 372 -1.91 -29.76 21.57
C ASP A 372 -3.44 -29.62 21.44
N ALA A 373 -4.04 -28.78 22.29
CA ALA A 373 -5.48 -28.52 22.27
C ALA A 373 -5.95 -28.09 20.86
N ARG A 374 -5.15 -27.35 20.10
CA ARG A 374 -5.52 -26.92 18.73
C ARG A 374 -5.66 -28.07 17.73
N SER A 375 -5.02 -29.20 18.01
CA SER A 375 -5.07 -30.41 17.17
C SER A 375 -6.20 -31.35 17.55
N VAL A 376 -6.99 -31.02 18.59
CA VAL A 376 -8.07 -31.86 19.11
C VAL A 376 -9.39 -31.11 19.03
N ARG A 377 -10.46 -31.81 18.66
CA ARG A 377 -11.83 -31.30 18.65
C ARG A 377 -12.78 -32.27 19.35
N LEU A 378 -13.96 -31.80 19.75
CA LEU A 378 -15.03 -32.69 20.18
C LEU A 378 -15.55 -33.49 18.97
N ALA A 379 -15.78 -34.79 19.16
CA ALA A 379 -16.17 -35.68 18.07
C ALA A 379 -17.53 -35.27 17.48
N PRO A 380 -17.64 -35.10 16.14
CA PRO A 380 -18.92 -34.85 15.47
C PRO A 380 -19.92 -35.99 15.72
N LEU A 381 -21.18 -35.63 16.01
CA LEU A 381 -22.27 -36.57 16.25
C LEU A 381 -23.26 -36.58 15.08
N TRP A 382 -23.62 -37.77 14.61
CA TRP A 382 -24.63 -37.94 13.57
C TRP A 382 -26.04 -37.92 14.17
N ASN A 383 -26.90 -37.02 13.68
CA ASN A 383 -28.32 -36.97 14.06
C ASN A 383 -29.19 -37.68 13.02
N CYS A 384 -29.57 -38.93 13.30
CA CYS A 384 -30.40 -39.75 12.41
C CYS A 384 -31.77 -39.15 12.08
N GLY A 385 -32.36 -38.36 12.99
CA GLY A 385 -33.70 -37.77 12.81
C GLY A 385 -33.70 -36.61 11.83
N LEU A 386 -32.62 -35.83 11.80
CA LEU A 386 -32.47 -34.62 10.98
C LEU A 386 -31.55 -34.82 9.76
N ASN A 387 -30.91 -35.99 9.65
CA ASN A 387 -29.99 -36.35 8.56
C ASN A 387 -28.85 -35.32 8.38
N LEU A 388 -28.26 -34.90 9.51
CA LEU A 388 -27.15 -33.93 9.58
C LEU A 388 -26.16 -34.29 10.69
N TRP A 389 -24.93 -33.81 10.55
CA TRP A 389 -23.89 -33.92 11.57
C TRP A 389 -23.91 -32.69 12.49
N GLN A 390 -23.70 -32.87 13.79
CA GLN A 390 -23.61 -31.80 14.79
C GLN A 390 -22.24 -31.82 15.45
N VAL A 391 -21.65 -30.64 15.64
CA VAL A 391 -20.34 -30.48 16.28
C VAL A 391 -20.45 -29.49 17.44
N THR A 392 -19.97 -29.88 18.62
CA THR A 392 -19.97 -29.04 19.82
C THR A 392 -18.67 -28.23 19.92
N ILE A 393 -18.77 -26.94 20.24
CA ILE A 393 -17.66 -25.98 20.29
C ILE A 393 -17.58 -25.36 21.70
N PRO A 394 -16.52 -25.59 22.49
CA PRO A 394 -16.34 -24.96 23.79
C PRO A 394 -15.77 -23.53 23.69
N LYS A 395 -16.20 -22.62 24.58
CA LYS A 395 -15.79 -21.21 24.69
C LYS A 395 -15.47 -20.85 26.15
N ILE A 396 -14.48 -19.99 26.38
CA ILE A 396 -13.99 -19.55 27.71
C ILE A 396 -13.96 -18.01 27.79
N GLU A 397 -14.44 -17.43 28.90
CA GLU A 397 -14.53 -15.99 29.18
C GLU A 397 -13.89 -15.63 30.55
N MET A 398 -13.12 -14.53 30.69
CA MET A 398 -12.45 -14.08 31.93
C MET A 398 -12.84 -12.63 32.34
N GLU A 399 -13.06 -12.33 33.63
CA GLU A 399 -13.47 -11.00 34.16
C GLU A 399 -12.59 -10.48 35.34
N ASP A 400 -12.34 -9.16 35.44
CA ASP A 400 -11.53 -8.44 36.47
C ASP A 400 -12.40 -7.67 37.51
N LEU A 401 -12.05 -7.66 38.81
CA LEU A 401 -12.96 -7.24 39.91
C LEU A 401 -13.02 -5.74 40.33
N GLU A 402 -12.11 -4.85 39.93
CA GLU A 402 -12.06 -3.45 40.45
C GLU A 402 -13.15 -2.48 39.92
N LEU A 403 -13.98 -2.86 38.95
CA LEU A 403 -15.03 -1.98 38.38
C LEU A 403 -16.37 -1.96 39.15
N ALA A 404 -16.49 -2.71 40.25
CA ALA A 404 -17.79 -3.01 40.88
C ALA A 404 -18.30 -1.98 41.93
N LYS A 405 -17.51 -0.99 42.36
CA LYS A 405 -17.88 -0.10 43.49
C LYS A 405 -18.68 1.17 43.14
N VAL A 406 -18.76 1.60 41.87
CA VAL A 406 -19.39 2.90 41.50
C VAL A 406 -20.88 2.80 41.09
N VAL A 407 -21.50 1.61 41.04
CA VAL A 407 -22.87 1.44 40.48
C VAL A 407 -23.98 1.21 41.55
N LYS A 408 -23.69 1.31 42.85
CA LYS A 408 -24.68 1.07 43.92
C LYS A 408 -25.40 2.32 44.44
N SER A 409 -26.13 3.06 43.61
CA SER A 409 -27.26 3.88 44.10
C SER A 409 -28.19 4.38 42.99
N LYS A 410 -28.94 3.45 42.38
CA LYS A 410 -30.38 3.60 42.06
C LYS A 410 -30.86 2.31 41.38
N THR A 411 -31.51 1.46 42.15
CA THR A 411 -32.30 0.31 41.67
C THR A 411 -33.72 0.45 42.18
N LYS A 412 -34.68 0.32 41.26
CA LYS A 412 -35.95 -0.40 41.42
C LYS A 412 -36.45 -0.72 40.00
N ARG A 413 -35.98 -1.84 39.44
CA ARG A 413 -36.64 -3.16 39.33
C ARG A 413 -37.89 -3.13 38.45
N PHE A 414 -37.74 -3.61 37.22
CA PHE A 414 -38.38 -4.82 36.65
C PHE A 414 -37.60 -5.13 35.35
N LYS A 415 -36.64 -6.06 35.41
CA LYS A 415 -36.69 -7.42 34.81
C LYS A 415 -37.15 -7.38 33.34
N GLU A 416 -36.39 -7.79 32.33
CA GLU A 416 -35.22 -8.67 32.30
C GLU A 416 -34.33 -8.33 31.09
N ASN A 417 -33.04 -8.34 31.41
CA ASN A 417 -31.79 -8.04 30.74
C ASN A 417 -31.65 -8.05 29.21
N ASN A 418 -31.07 -6.92 28.79
CA ASN A 418 -30.48 -6.57 27.51
C ASN A 418 -28.98 -6.96 27.40
N LEU A 419 -28.49 -7.03 26.16
CA LEU A 419 -27.18 -6.57 25.64
C LEU A 419 -25.86 -7.36 25.87
N ARG A 420 -25.34 -7.91 24.75
CA ARG A 420 -24.00 -7.77 24.12
C ARG A 420 -22.84 -7.15 24.96
N ARG A 421 -21.67 -7.82 25.08
CA ARG A 421 -20.47 -7.77 24.17
C ARG A 421 -19.17 -8.29 24.86
N CYS A 422 -18.36 -8.98 24.05
CA CYS A 422 -17.00 -9.52 24.19
C CYS A 422 -15.93 -8.65 24.88
N SER A 423 -14.84 -9.29 25.30
CA SER A 423 -13.47 -8.87 24.89
C SER A 423 -12.36 -9.90 25.18
N SER A 424 -11.75 -10.45 24.13
CA SER A 424 -10.29 -10.63 24.01
C SER A 424 -9.78 -9.62 22.97
N VAL A 425 -8.57 -9.10 23.17
CA VAL A 425 -8.13 -7.70 22.93
C VAL A 425 -6.81 -7.70 22.13
N PRO A 426 -6.49 -6.72 21.24
CA PRO A 426 -7.40 -5.82 20.51
C PRO A 426 -7.04 -5.66 19.02
N LYS A 427 -8.01 -5.88 18.13
CA LYS A 427 -8.12 -5.04 16.92
C LYS A 427 -8.39 -3.62 17.41
N HIS A 428 -7.76 -2.58 16.85
CA HIS A 428 -8.19 -1.20 17.06
C HIS A 428 -9.62 -1.04 16.50
N GLN A 429 -10.59 -1.41 17.33
CA GLN A 429 -11.95 -0.97 17.30
C GLN A 429 -11.90 0.53 17.61
N GLY A 430 -11.84 1.35 16.55
CA GLY A 430 -12.58 2.60 16.60
C GLY A 430 -13.98 2.25 17.11
N LYS A 431 -14.40 2.93 18.18
CA LYS A 431 -15.67 2.73 18.87
C LYS A 431 -16.78 2.56 17.82
N SER A 432 -17.13 1.31 17.54
CA SER A 432 -18.39 0.99 16.90
C SER A 432 -19.38 1.08 18.03
N ASP A 433 -20.20 2.12 17.97
CA ASP A 433 -21.48 2.17 18.65
C ASP A 433 -22.11 0.78 18.66
N LYS A 434 -22.65 0.43 19.82
CA LYS A 434 -23.38 -0.81 20.06
C LYS A 434 -24.45 -0.98 18.97
N GLN A 435 -24.08 -1.64 17.89
CA GLN A 435 -25.02 -2.18 16.93
C GLN A 435 -25.95 -3.09 17.75
N ARG A 436 -27.25 -2.95 17.56
CA ARG A 436 -28.26 -3.83 18.14
C ARG A 436 -28.07 -5.23 17.57
N SER A 437 -28.26 -6.26 18.40
CA SER A 437 -28.58 -7.60 17.89
C SER A 437 -29.99 -7.56 17.40
N VAL A 438 -30.12 -7.33 16.10
CA VAL A 438 -31.24 -7.82 15.35
C VAL A 438 -31.03 -9.32 15.23
N ASN A 439 -31.57 -10.08 16.19
CA ASN A 439 -32.16 -11.36 15.80
C ASN A 439 -33.31 -10.99 14.89
N GLY A 440 -33.07 -10.96 13.58
CA GLY A 440 -34.08 -10.68 12.58
C GLY A 440 -33.86 -11.66 11.45
N THR A 441 -34.92 -12.40 11.13
CA THR A 441 -35.29 -12.67 9.74
C THR A 441 -34.60 -11.69 8.79
N ILE A 442 -33.76 -12.20 7.89
CA ILE A 442 -33.17 -11.37 6.83
C ILE A 442 -34.33 -10.60 6.19
N SER A 443 -34.29 -9.28 6.29
CA SER A 443 -35.37 -8.42 5.80
C SER A 443 -35.56 -8.71 4.31
N GLU A 444 -36.78 -9.06 3.91
CA GLU A 444 -37.13 -9.06 2.50
C GLU A 444 -37.05 -7.62 2.02
N ILE A 445 -36.12 -7.35 1.11
CA ILE A 445 -35.93 -6.03 0.50
C ILE A 445 -36.38 -6.09 -0.94
N THR A 446 -36.89 -4.96 -1.44
CA THR A 446 -37.31 -4.87 -2.83
C THR A 446 -36.11 -5.00 -3.77
N ALA A 447 -36.36 -5.48 -4.99
CA ALA A 447 -35.35 -5.55 -6.05
C ALA A 447 -34.62 -4.20 -6.26
N ARG A 448 -35.35 -3.08 -6.20
CA ARG A 448 -34.78 -1.73 -6.35
C ARG A 448 -33.89 -1.31 -5.18
N GLN A 449 -34.28 -1.63 -3.94
CA GLN A 449 -33.46 -1.36 -2.76
C GLN A 449 -32.17 -2.19 -2.80
N TYR A 450 -32.26 -3.47 -3.18
CA TYR A 450 -31.08 -4.32 -3.37
C TYR A 450 -30.11 -3.72 -4.39
N VAL A 451 -30.61 -3.31 -5.57
CA VAL A 451 -29.79 -2.71 -6.64
C VAL A 451 -29.15 -1.40 -6.18
N SER A 452 -29.90 -0.54 -5.49
CA SER A 452 -29.39 0.72 -4.94
C SER A 452 -28.26 0.48 -3.94
N CYS A 453 -28.48 -0.40 -2.96
CA CYS A 453 -27.48 -0.75 -1.95
C CYS A 453 -26.24 -1.39 -2.58
N ASN A 454 -26.44 -2.32 -3.53
CA ASN A 454 -25.35 -2.95 -4.26
C ASN A 454 -24.57 -1.94 -5.11
N ALA A 455 -25.23 -0.95 -5.71
CA ALA A 455 -24.57 0.10 -6.48
C ALA A 455 -23.69 1.01 -5.60
N MET A 456 -24.05 1.23 -4.33
CA MET A 456 -23.22 1.98 -3.38
C MET A 456 -21.96 1.21 -2.95
N LEU A 457 -22.03 -0.13 -2.90
CA LEU A 457 -20.90 -1.00 -2.56
C LEU A 457 -20.05 -1.39 -3.78
N SER A 458 -20.61 -1.31 -4.99
CA SER A 458 -19.93 -1.68 -6.22
C SER A 458 -18.94 -0.59 -6.66
N SER A 459 -17.71 -0.66 -6.17
CA SER A 459 -16.63 0.24 -6.59
C SER A 459 -16.20 -0.02 -8.05
N THR A 460 -15.77 1.05 -8.73
CA THR A 460 -15.39 1.03 -10.15
C THR A 460 -13.97 1.50 -10.38
N VAL A 461 -13.53 2.55 -9.68
CA VAL A 461 -12.22 3.18 -9.90
C VAL A 461 -11.63 3.70 -8.59
N VAL A 462 -10.31 3.66 -8.47
CA VAL A 462 -9.56 4.17 -7.31
C VAL A 462 -8.48 5.16 -7.75
N ALA A 463 -8.23 6.17 -6.94
CA ALA A 463 -7.13 7.11 -7.14
C ALA A 463 -6.66 7.71 -5.81
N TRP A 464 -5.37 7.99 -5.70
CA TRP A 464 -4.74 8.60 -4.53
C TRP A 464 -4.48 10.09 -4.73
N SER A 465 -4.65 10.87 -3.68
CA SER A 465 -4.15 12.24 -3.65
C SER A 465 -2.64 12.27 -3.42
N PRO A 466 -1.97 13.37 -3.80
CA PRO A 466 -0.63 13.67 -3.32
C PRO A 466 -0.55 13.69 -1.79
N MET A 467 0.67 13.66 -1.26
CA MET A 467 0.90 13.78 0.18
C MET A 467 0.46 15.17 0.67
N LEU A 468 -0.35 15.20 1.71
CA LEU A 468 -0.87 16.43 2.31
C LEU A 468 -0.07 16.73 3.57
N HIS A 469 0.52 17.93 3.61
CA HIS A 469 1.28 18.44 4.73
C HIS A 469 0.43 19.44 5.53
N LEU A 470 0.36 19.29 6.85
CA LEU A 470 -0.23 20.30 7.71
C LEU A 470 0.75 21.46 7.90
N SER A 471 0.33 22.69 7.61
CA SER A 471 0.96 23.91 8.13
C SER A 471 0.53 24.11 9.61
N SER A 472 1.40 24.60 10.48
CA SER A 472 1.00 25.10 11.82
C SER A 472 1.44 26.53 11.90
N GLU A 473 0.52 27.45 11.62
CA GLU A 473 0.68 28.82 12.11
C GLU A 473 -0.49 29.27 13.00
N SER A 474 -1.46 28.40 13.34
CA SER A 474 -2.54 28.75 14.25
C SER A 474 -2.64 27.84 15.48
N ASP A 475 -2.41 28.50 16.62
CA ASP A 475 -2.84 28.24 17.99
C ASP A 475 -2.56 26.88 18.66
N SER A 476 -1.53 26.93 19.50
CA SER A 476 -1.27 26.07 20.64
C SER A 476 -2.44 26.04 21.62
N SER A 477 -3.31 25.02 21.56
CA SER A 477 -4.15 24.66 22.72
C SER A 477 -4.56 23.19 22.82
N HIS A 478 -4.28 22.35 21.81
CA HIS A 478 -4.52 20.90 21.89
C HIS A 478 -3.21 20.10 21.86
N LEU A 479 -2.57 20.02 23.02
CA LEU A 479 -1.61 18.96 23.34
C LEU A 479 -2.35 17.62 23.21
N ASN A 480 -2.10 16.82 22.15
CA ASN A 480 -1.95 15.35 22.26
C ASN A 480 -1.76 14.56 20.95
N SER A 481 -1.98 15.12 19.76
CA SER A 481 -1.67 14.44 18.49
C SER A 481 -0.73 15.28 17.62
N SER A 482 0.50 14.81 17.39
CA SER A 482 1.33 15.36 16.32
C SER A 482 0.58 15.15 14.99
N PRO A 483 0.41 16.19 14.17
CA PRO A 483 -0.20 16.04 12.85
C PRO A 483 0.74 15.23 11.97
N SER A 484 0.38 13.97 11.71
CA SER A 484 1.05 13.11 10.74
C SER A 484 0.65 13.54 9.33
N ASP A 485 1.61 13.60 8.40
CA ASP A 485 1.33 13.72 6.97
C ASP A 485 0.30 12.64 6.57
N LEU A 486 -0.57 12.94 5.62
CA LEU A 486 -1.60 11.99 5.19
C LEU A 486 -1.84 12.04 3.68
N SER A 487 -2.53 11.04 3.17
CA SER A 487 -3.05 11.01 1.80
C SER A 487 -4.52 10.60 1.80
N LEU A 488 -5.25 11.04 0.77
CA LEU A 488 -6.64 10.68 0.55
C LEU A 488 -6.74 9.61 -0.52
N LEU A 489 -7.39 8.50 -0.19
CA LEU A 489 -7.84 7.52 -1.16
C LEU A 489 -9.27 7.85 -1.57
N SER A 490 -9.46 8.03 -2.87
CA SER A 490 -10.78 8.22 -3.49
C SER A 490 -11.24 6.93 -4.17
N VAL A 491 -12.48 6.55 -3.91
CA VAL A 491 -13.10 5.35 -4.49
C VAL A 491 -14.43 5.75 -5.12
N GLY A 492 -14.52 5.61 -6.44
CA GLY A 492 -15.75 5.84 -7.19
C GLY A 492 -16.61 4.58 -7.25
N GLY A 493 -17.92 4.74 -7.18
CA GLY A 493 -18.90 3.65 -7.27
C GLY A 493 -19.83 3.71 -8.47
N LYS A 494 -20.53 2.60 -8.71
CA LYS A 494 -21.61 2.51 -9.72
C LYS A 494 -22.79 3.44 -9.41
N SER A 495 -23.03 3.79 -8.15
CA SER A 495 -24.09 4.74 -7.77
C SER A 495 -23.78 6.20 -8.11
N GLY A 496 -22.60 6.50 -8.66
CA GLY A 496 -22.15 7.89 -8.86
C GLY A 496 -21.69 8.58 -7.58
N LYS A 497 -21.64 7.84 -6.46
CA LYS A 497 -21.06 8.28 -5.20
C LYS A 497 -19.55 8.07 -5.20
N LEU A 498 -18.85 9.04 -4.64
CA LEU A 498 -17.43 9.03 -4.37
C LEU A 498 -17.23 8.90 -2.86
N SER A 499 -16.53 7.86 -2.42
CA SER A 499 -16.07 7.75 -1.03
C SER A 499 -14.63 8.22 -0.89
N LEU A 500 -14.35 8.95 0.18
CA LEU A 500 -13.03 9.50 0.45
C LEU A 500 -12.52 9.00 1.79
N TRP A 501 -11.27 8.52 1.81
CA TRP A 501 -10.65 7.87 2.95
C TRP A 501 -9.33 8.55 3.29
N ARG A 502 -9.15 8.98 4.53
CA ARG A 502 -7.87 9.49 5.05
C ARG A 502 -7.01 8.32 5.48
N ILE A 503 -5.77 8.32 5.03
CA ILE A 503 -4.76 7.33 5.36
C ILE A 503 -3.52 8.07 5.82
N TYR A 504 -3.09 7.79 7.06
CA TYR A 504 -2.02 8.52 7.72
C TYR A 504 -0.68 7.85 7.50
N GLU A 505 0.38 8.67 7.40
CA GLU A 505 1.75 8.18 7.48
C GLU A 505 1.96 7.49 8.85
N PRO A 506 2.57 6.29 8.88
CA PRO A 506 2.94 5.64 10.11
C PRO A 506 3.86 6.53 10.95
N GLN A 507 3.62 6.58 12.27
CA GLN A 507 4.46 7.35 13.19
C GLN A 507 5.88 6.77 13.33
N ARG A 508 6.02 5.46 13.09
CA ARG A 508 7.28 4.72 13.14
C ARG A 508 7.30 3.69 12.02
N TYR A 509 8.47 3.56 11.40
CA TYR A 509 8.74 2.54 10.39
C TYR A 509 9.47 1.35 11.01
N SER A 510 9.12 0.15 10.58
CA SER A 510 9.80 -1.08 11.03
C SER A 510 10.01 -2.04 9.88
N ILE A 511 11.15 -2.72 9.92
CA ILE A 511 11.49 -3.86 9.04
C ILE A 511 11.51 -5.19 9.81
N VAL A 512 11.25 -5.16 11.12
CA VAL A 512 11.39 -6.32 12.02
C VAL A 512 10.03 -6.80 12.52
N HIS A 513 9.14 -5.87 12.88
CA HIS A 513 7.84 -6.17 13.48
C HIS A 513 6.70 -5.73 12.56
N ASN A 514 5.58 -6.45 12.60
CA ASN A 514 4.36 -6.12 11.85
C ASN A 514 3.33 -5.38 12.71
N ASP A 515 3.74 -4.85 13.86
CA ASP A 515 2.84 -4.29 14.90
C ASP A 515 2.21 -2.95 14.49
N VAL A 516 2.66 -2.35 13.38
CA VAL A 516 2.19 -1.05 12.90
C VAL A 516 1.06 -1.24 11.89
N SER A 517 -0.18 -1.09 12.35
CA SER A 517 -1.36 -1.09 11.47
C SER A 517 -1.52 0.24 10.73
N VAL A 518 -1.97 0.19 9.47
CA VAL A 518 -2.30 1.40 8.70
C VAL A 518 -3.59 2.03 9.24
N ASN A 519 -3.52 3.29 9.64
CA ASN A 519 -4.67 4.02 10.15
C ASN A 519 -5.50 4.59 9.00
N VAL A 520 -6.74 4.10 8.87
CA VAL A 520 -7.68 4.47 7.81
C VAL A 520 -8.98 4.97 8.41
N SER A 521 -9.48 6.11 7.93
CA SER A 521 -10.76 6.68 8.36
C SER A 521 -11.57 7.22 7.18
N LEU A 522 -12.89 7.00 7.19
CA LEU A 522 -13.79 7.56 6.18
C LEU A 522 -13.99 9.06 6.43
N VAL A 523 -13.75 9.86 5.40
CA VAL A 523 -13.99 11.32 5.39
C VAL A 523 -15.44 11.63 5.07
N GLY A 524 -16.01 10.94 4.09
CA GLY A 524 -17.35 11.25 3.63
C GLY A 524 -17.71 10.58 2.33
N LEU A 525 -19.00 10.71 2.00
CA LEU A 525 -19.61 10.23 0.77
C LEU A 525 -20.16 11.45 0.00
N LEU A 526 -19.60 11.68 -1.17
CA LEU A 526 -19.96 12.78 -2.07
C LEU A 526 -20.75 12.22 -3.25
N GLN A 527 -21.95 12.75 -3.53
CA GLN A 527 -22.65 12.44 -4.78
C GLN A 527 -22.00 13.26 -5.92
N ALA A 528 -21.06 12.64 -6.64
CA ALA A 528 -20.35 13.33 -7.71
C ALA A 528 -21.16 13.34 -9.02
N HIS A 529 -21.75 12.19 -9.36
CA HIS A 529 -22.43 11.94 -10.64
C HIS A 529 -23.73 11.16 -10.43
N ASN A 530 -24.60 11.10 -11.44
CA ASN A 530 -25.84 10.32 -11.37
C ASN A 530 -25.68 8.90 -11.96
N LYS A 531 -24.53 8.65 -12.60
CA LYS A 531 -24.14 7.37 -13.22
C LYS A 531 -22.74 6.97 -12.75
N TRP A 532 -22.20 5.89 -13.31
CA TRP A 532 -21.00 5.24 -12.80
C TRP A 532 -19.80 6.17 -12.91
N ILE A 533 -19.02 6.31 -11.84
CA ILE A 533 -17.74 7.02 -11.91
C ILE A 533 -16.75 6.08 -12.63
N THR A 534 -16.20 6.50 -13.76
CA THR A 534 -15.31 5.67 -14.58
C THR A 534 -13.83 6.01 -14.39
N SER A 535 -13.53 7.26 -14.06
CA SER A 535 -12.15 7.76 -13.96
C SER A 535 -12.03 8.82 -12.86
N ILE A 536 -10.92 8.80 -12.12
CA ILE A 536 -10.60 9.80 -11.09
C ILE A 536 -9.13 10.20 -11.24
N CYS A 537 -8.84 11.49 -11.08
CA CYS A 537 -7.46 12.00 -11.06
C CYS A 537 -7.29 13.10 -10.02
N TRP A 538 -6.14 13.16 -9.37
CA TRP A 538 -5.79 14.15 -8.35
C TRP A 538 -4.58 14.98 -8.77
N LYS A 539 -4.54 16.24 -8.35
CA LYS A 539 -3.35 17.09 -8.48
C LYS A 539 -3.24 18.08 -7.32
N SER A 540 -2.02 18.22 -6.79
CA SER A 540 -1.69 19.25 -5.79
C SER A 540 -1.54 20.61 -6.48
N LEU A 541 -2.12 21.65 -5.88
CA LEU A 541 -1.92 23.02 -6.30
C LEU A 541 -0.91 23.67 -5.35
N SER A 542 0.18 24.18 -5.92
CA SER A 542 1.05 25.09 -5.20
C SER A 542 0.46 26.50 -5.30
N THR A 543 -0.22 26.96 -4.26
CA THR A 543 -0.52 28.39 -4.09
C THR A 543 0.64 29.01 -3.31
N ASN A 544 1.00 30.25 -3.61
CA ASN A 544 2.09 30.99 -2.96
C ASN A 544 1.79 31.38 -1.49
N GLY A 545 0.92 30.62 -0.80
CA GLY A 545 0.48 30.84 0.57
C GLY A 545 0.37 29.54 1.37
N SER A 546 0.23 29.65 2.69
CA SER A 546 0.23 28.57 3.69
C SER A 546 -0.81 27.44 3.52
N ASN A 547 -1.69 27.54 2.53
CA ASN A 547 -2.87 26.69 2.38
C ASN A 547 -2.70 25.76 1.18
N SER A 548 -2.26 24.53 1.44
CA SER A 548 -2.20 23.48 0.42
C SER A 548 -3.61 23.13 -0.06
N GLN A 549 -3.92 23.43 -1.31
CA GLN A 549 -5.17 23.02 -1.95
C GLN A 549 -4.91 21.86 -2.91
N VAL A 550 -5.89 20.97 -3.04
CA VAL A 550 -5.79 19.85 -3.98
C VAL A 550 -7.03 19.81 -4.85
N ALA A 551 -6.83 19.61 -6.15
CA ALA A 551 -7.90 19.41 -7.10
C ALA A 551 -8.13 17.93 -7.38
N LEU A 552 -9.40 17.61 -7.57
CA LEU A 552 -9.91 16.29 -7.88
C LEU A 552 -10.76 16.40 -9.15
N ALA A 553 -10.43 15.61 -10.17
CA ALA A 553 -11.25 15.47 -11.37
C ALA A 553 -11.95 14.11 -11.36
N THR A 554 -13.24 14.10 -11.73
CA THR A 554 -14.06 12.89 -11.78
C THR A 554 -14.78 12.81 -13.13
N GLY A 555 -14.74 11.64 -13.77
CA GLY A 555 -15.42 11.35 -15.03
C GLY A 555 -16.46 10.26 -14.86
N SER A 556 -17.53 10.34 -15.64
CA SER A 556 -18.70 9.47 -15.52
C SER A 556 -18.98 8.71 -16.83
N SER A 557 -19.71 7.61 -16.70
CA SER A 557 -20.24 6.84 -17.83
C SER A 557 -21.32 7.61 -18.62
N ASP A 558 -21.87 8.68 -18.05
CA ASP A 558 -22.75 9.61 -18.78
C ASP A 558 -21.98 10.66 -19.61
N GLY A 559 -20.65 10.56 -19.67
CA GLY A 559 -19.81 11.48 -20.43
C GLY A 559 -19.47 12.80 -19.72
N SER A 560 -20.05 13.07 -18.54
CA SER A 560 -19.76 14.30 -17.80
C SER A 560 -18.42 14.23 -17.05
N VAL A 561 -17.77 15.39 -16.93
CA VAL A 561 -16.53 15.58 -16.18
C VAL A 561 -16.68 16.75 -15.22
N LYS A 562 -16.38 16.50 -13.95
CA LYS A 562 -16.45 17.50 -12.87
C LYS A 562 -15.10 17.65 -12.17
N VAL A 563 -14.74 18.90 -11.91
CA VAL A 563 -13.54 19.29 -11.15
C VAL A 563 -13.97 19.86 -9.80
N TRP A 564 -13.37 19.33 -8.76
CA TRP A 564 -13.63 19.64 -7.36
C TRP A 564 -12.36 20.23 -6.73
N LEU A 565 -12.52 21.21 -5.86
CA LEU A 565 -11.46 21.75 -5.04
C LEU A 565 -11.61 21.24 -3.61
N VAL A 566 -10.52 20.73 -3.05
CA VAL A 566 -10.46 20.20 -1.69
C VAL A 566 -9.65 21.14 -0.82
N ASP A 567 -10.30 21.68 0.20
CA ASP A 567 -9.66 22.47 1.25
C ASP A 567 -9.07 21.52 2.28
N THR A 568 -7.74 21.34 2.19
CA THR A 568 -6.99 20.42 3.02
C THR A 568 -7.09 20.80 4.49
N GLU A 569 -7.02 22.08 4.86
CA GLU A 569 -7.05 22.51 6.28
C GLU A 569 -8.39 22.19 6.95
N ARG A 570 -9.50 22.48 6.26
CA ARG A 570 -10.84 22.16 6.78
C ARG A 570 -11.07 20.65 6.85
N LEU A 571 -10.54 19.91 5.88
CA LEU A 571 -10.61 18.46 5.87
C LEU A 571 -9.78 17.88 7.03
N LEU A 572 -8.63 18.47 7.36
CA LEU A 572 -7.78 18.00 8.44
C LEU A 572 -8.33 18.29 9.84
N ASN A 573 -8.99 19.43 10.02
CA ASN A 573 -9.50 19.87 11.33
C ASN A 573 -10.87 19.25 11.70
N SER A 574 -11.54 18.55 10.77
CA SER A 574 -12.82 17.90 11.03
C SER A 574 -12.64 16.44 11.47
N SER A 575 -13.10 16.11 12.68
CA SER A 575 -13.18 14.71 13.18
C SER A 575 -14.41 13.96 12.66
N GLU A 576 -15.42 14.69 12.18
CA GLU A 576 -16.66 14.15 11.62
C GLU A 576 -16.68 14.22 10.10
N SER A 577 -17.56 13.42 9.48
CA SER A 577 -17.70 13.32 8.03
C SER A 577 -18.34 14.58 7.44
N ASN A 578 -17.55 15.63 7.25
CA ASN A 578 -18.01 16.92 6.75
C ASN A 578 -17.80 17.04 5.25
N ASN A 579 -18.89 16.94 4.49
CA ASN A 579 -18.90 17.21 3.04
C ASN A 579 -18.59 18.68 2.68
N SER A 580 -18.48 19.59 3.66
CA SER A 580 -18.24 21.02 3.46
C SER A 580 -16.79 21.39 3.08
N SER A 581 -15.85 20.45 3.15
CA SER A 581 -14.45 20.67 2.77
C SER A 581 -14.16 20.46 1.28
N ILE A 582 -15.15 20.01 0.51
CA ILE A 582 -15.01 19.71 -0.92
C ILE A 582 -16.05 20.53 -1.69
N CYS A 583 -15.59 21.37 -2.60
CA CYS A 583 -16.45 22.24 -3.37
C CYS A 583 -16.39 21.86 -4.85
N LEU A 584 -17.56 21.72 -5.49
CA LEU A 584 -17.62 21.61 -6.95
C LEU A 584 -17.15 22.95 -7.54
N LEU A 585 -16.08 22.90 -8.32
CA LEU A 585 -15.52 24.09 -8.93
C LEU A 585 -16.13 24.30 -10.32
N LYS A 586 -16.20 23.23 -11.14
CA LYS A 586 -16.84 23.30 -12.46
C LYS A 586 -17.26 21.91 -12.96
N GLU A 587 -18.43 21.85 -13.60
CA GLU A 587 -18.76 20.80 -14.57
C GLU A 587 -18.19 21.21 -15.92
N VAL A 588 -17.08 20.58 -16.31
CA VAL A 588 -16.26 20.94 -17.49
C VAL A 588 -16.95 20.46 -18.75
N THR A 589 -17.51 19.24 -18.72
CA THR A 589 -18.32 18.69 -19.79
C THR A 589 -19.63 18.19 -19.21
N SER A 590 -20.73 18.57 -19.86
CA SER A 590 -22.07 18.07 -19.54
C SER A 590 -22.23 16.64 -20.05
N ALA A 591 -23.31 15.97 -19.62
CA ALA A 591 -23.64 14.64 -20.09
C ALA A 591 -23.61 14.53 -21.64
N SER A 592 -22.87 13.55 -22.13
CA SER A 592 -22.59 13.29 -23.54
C SER A 592 -22.89 11.82 -23.87
N SER A 593 -23.09 11.52 -25.15
CA SER A 593 -23.34 10.14 -25.62
C SER A 593 -22.14 9.21 -25.37
N ALA A 594 -20.92 9.75 -25.36
CA ALA A 594 -19.70 8.96 -25.20
C ALA A 594 -19.20 8.97 -23.73
N PRO A 595 -19.05 7.79 -23.08
CA PRO A 595 -18.57 7.70 -21.71
C PRO A 595 -17.11 8.16 -21.59
N VAL A 596 -16.75 8.75 -20.44
CA VAL A 596 -15.35 9.05 -20.13
C VAL A 596 -14.63 7.75 -19.80
N SER A 597 -13.51 7.47 -20.45
CA SER A 597 -12.71 6.27 -20.20
C SER A 597 -11.53 6.54 -19.27
N VAL A 598 -10.81 7.66 -19.47
CA VAL A 598 -9.61 8.02 -18.71
C VAL A 598 -9.49 9.54 -18.55
N LEU A 599 -8.85 9.98 -17.45
CA LEU A 599 -8.57 11.38 -17.14
C LEU A 599 -7.11 11.55 -16.75
N SER A 600 -6.50 12.68 -17.12
CA SER A 600 -5.16 13.05 -16.67
C SER A 600 -5.10 14.54 -16.35
N LEU A 601 -4.58 14.89 -15.18
CA LEU A 601 -4.52 16.25 -14.65
C LEU A 601 -3.08 16.63 -14.29
N THR A 602 -2.61 17.77 -14.77
CA THR A 602 -1.30 18.31 -14.41
C THR A 602 -1.34 19.83 -14.19
N ALA A 603 -0.32 20.38 -13.56
CA ALA A 603 -0.08 21.81 -13.55
C ALA A 603 0.62 22.21 -14.86
N SER A 604 0.32 23.40 -15.37
CA SER A 604 1.00 23.96 -16.54
C SER A 604 2.40 24.44 -16.18
N ALA A 605 3.36 24.20 -17.08
CA ALA A 605 4.72 24.69 -16.96
C ALA A 605 4.82 26.23 -16.95
N GLU A 606 3.93 26.91 -17.70
CA GLU A 606 3.94 28.37 -17.81
C GLU A 606 3.46 29.07 -16.54
N SER A 607 2.53 28.43 -15.81
CA SER A 607 1.98 28.98 -14.59
C SER A 607 1.40 27.87 -13.70
N PRO A 608 1.88 27.73 -12.44
CA PRO A 608 1.41 26.69 -11.53
C PRO A 608 -0.08 26.86 -11.12
N GLU A 609 -0.66 28.05 -11.31
CA GLU A 609 -2.08 28.33 -11.06
C GLU A 609 -3.02 27.82 -12.16
N LYS A 610 -2.49 27.56 -13.37
CA LYS A 610 -3.24 26.94 -14.46
C LYS A 610 -3.02 25.45 -14.44
N MET A 611 -4.11 24.70 -14.44
CA MET A 611 -4.10 23.25 -14.60
C MET A 611 -4.52 22.84 -15.99
N LEU A 612 -3.95 21.74 -16.48
CA LEU A 612 -4.27 21.10 -17.73
C LEU A 612 -5.01 19.80 -17.44
N LEU A 613 -6.22 19.67 -17.98
CA LEU A 613 -7.07 18.48 -17.86
C LEU A 613 -7.23 17.85 -19.24
N ALA A 614 -6.76 16.62 -19.40
CA ALA A 614 -7.03 15.80 -20.58
C ALA A 614 -8.15 14.78 -20.28
N VAL A 615 -9.07 14.62 -21.21
CA VAL A 615 -10.22 13.72 -21.15
C VAL A 615 -10.19 12.79 -22.36
N GLY A 616 -10.04 11.49 -22.09
CA GLY A 616 -10.17 10.45 -23.10
C GLY A 616 -11.55 9.81 -23.02
N ARG A 617 -12.19 9.60 -24.18
CA ARG A 617 -13.54 9.05 -24.27
C ARG A 617 -13.56 7.64 -24.88
N GLY A 618 -14.67 6.94 -24.61
CA GLY A 618 -15.02 5.66 -25.23
C GLY A 618 -15.14 5.71 -26.76
N SER A 619 -15.39 6.89 -27.33
CA SER A 619 -15.44 7.13 -28.78
C SER A 619 -14.07 7.23 -29.45
N GLY A 620 -12.97 7.29 -28.68
CA GLY A 620 -11.62 7.56 -29.21
C GLY A 620 -11.27 9.04 -29.31
N SER A 621 -12.19 9.94 -28.94
CA SER A 621 -11.93 11.37 -28.89
C SER A 621 -11.13 11.78 -27.66
N LEU A 622 -10.31 12.81 -27.84
CA LEU A 622 -9.44 13.42 -26.84
C LEU A 622 -9.77 14.90 -26.71
N GLU A 623 -10.10 15.34 -25.50
CA GLU A 623 -10.36 16.75 -25.20
C GLU A 623 -9.33 17.26 -24.19
N VAL A 624 -8.82 18.48 -24.40
CA VAL A 624 -7.88 19.11 -23.47
C VAL A 624 -8.40 20.47 -23.02
N TRP A 625 -8.31 20.74 -21.72
CA TRP A 625 -8.83 21.93 -21.06
C TRP A 625 -7.75 22.63 -20.25
N ILE A 626 -7.68 23.96 -20.36
CA ILE A 626 -6.94 24.83 -19.45
C ILE A 626 -7.91 25.33 -18.39
N CYS A 627 -7.56 25.06 -17.15
CA CYS A 627 -8.32 25.39 -15.95
C CYS A 627 -7.52 26.42 -15.14
N ASP A 628 -7.89 27.68 -15.24
CA ASP A 628 -7.36 28.73 -14.38
C ASP A 628 -8.17 28.75 -13.08
N ILE A 629 -7.51 28.38 -11.99
CA ILE A 629 -8.17 28.15 -10.70
C ILE A 629 -8.33 29.44 -9.93
N SER A 630 -7.38 30.38 -10.05
CA SER A 630 -7.47 31.68 -9.39
C SER A 630 -8.58 32.54 -9.98
N ASN A 631 -8.78 32.47 -11.30
CA ASN A 631 -9.85 33.20 -11.98
C ASN A 631 -11.13 32.38 -12.22
N PHE A 632 -11.16 31.10 -11.82
CA PHE A 632 -12.25 30.16 -12.11
C PHE A 632 -12.63 30.10 -13.61
N LYS A 633 -11.65 30.24 -14.50
CA LYS A 633 -11.85 30.24 -15.96
C LYS A 633 -11.47 28.89 -16.56
N PHE A 634 -12.39 28.33 -17.33
CA PHE A 634 -12.23 27.04 -18.00
C PHE A 634 -12.30 27.26 -19.50
N GLN A 635 -11.23 26.88 -20.20
CA GLN A 635 -11.12 27.04 -21.65
C GLN A 635 -10.72 25.70 -22.27
N ILE A 636 -11.45 25.29 -23.32
CA ILE A 636 -11.06 24.14 -24.12
C ILE A 636 -9.93 24.55 -25.06
N ILE A 637 -8.83 23.79 -25.07
CA ILE A 637 -7.73 23.93 -26.04
C ILE A 637 -8.18 23.37 -27.38
N GLY A 638 -8.80 22.18 -27.34
CA GLY A 638 -9.34 21.52 -28.51
C GLY A 638 -9.96 20.17 -28.17
N SER A 639 -10.74 19.66 -29.14
CA SER A 639 -11.26 18.30 -29.17
C SER A 639 -10.72 17.65 -30.44
N TYR A 640 -10.14 16.47 -30.30
CA TYR A 640 -9.40 15.78 -31.35
C TYR A 640 -9.90 14.34 -31.46
N ASP A 641 -10.18 13.88 -32.68
CA ASP A 641 -10.46 12.48 -32.96
C ASP A 641 -9.13 11.70 -32.99
N ALA A 642 -8.54 11.54 -31.81
CA ALA A 642 -7.21 10.98 -31.62
C ALA A 642 -7.14 9.50 -32.04
N HIS A 643 -8.19 8.73 -31.77
CA HIS A 643 -8.18 7.28 -31.92
C HIS A 643 -9.49 6.76 -32.53
N VAL A 644 -9.44 5.56 -33.13
CA VAL A 644 -10.61 4.92 -33.75
C VAL A 644 -11.41 4.14 -32.72
N GLN A 645 -10.75 3.62 -31.69
CA GLN A 645 -11.36 2.92 -30.56
C GLN A 645 -11.16 3.69 -29.26
N VAL A 646 -11.70 3.15 -28.16
CA VAL A 646 -11.62 3.75 -26.83
C VAL A 646 -10.20 4.13 -26.43
N VAL A 647 -10.04 5.36 -25.93
CA VAL A 647 -8.78 5.80 -25.31
C VAL A 647 -8.63 5.05 -23.98
N THR A 648 -7.59 4.24 -23.83
CA THR A 648 -7.39 3.37 -22.66
C THR A 648 -6.35 3.88 -21.68
N GLY A 649 -5.56 4.90 -22.06
CA GLY A 649 -4.56 5.53 -21.20
C GLY A 649 -4.24 6.95 -21.65
N LEU A 650 -4.00 7.83 -20.67
CA LEU A 650 -3.57 9.22 -20.87
C LEU A 650 -2.57 9.62 -19.78
N THR A 651 -1.44 10.21 -20.16
CA THR A 651 -0.46 10.73 -19.19
C THR A 651 0.21 12.01 -19.68
N TRP A 652 0.33 12.99 -18.79
CA TRP A 652 1.12 14.20 -19.05
C TRP A 652 2.60 13.93 -18.72
N ALA A 653 3.48 14.58 -19.47
CA ALA A 653 4.93 14.58 -19.26
C ALA A 653 5.47 16.01 -19.27
N PHE A 654 6.68 16.20 -18.75
CA PHE A 654 7.42 17.46 -18.80
C PHE A 654 6.58 18.67 -18.35
N ASN A 655 5.94 18.58 -17.17
CA ASN A 655 5.07 19.63 -16.62
C ASN A 655 3.95 20.10 -17.57
N GLY A 656 3.39 19.19 -18.37
CA GLY A 656 2.26 19.48 -19.25
C GLY A 656 2.62 19.96 -20.65
N HIS A 657 3.90 19.96 -21.03
CA HIS A 657 4.31 20.25 -22.41
C HIS A 657 3.93 19.11 -23.38
N CYS A 658 3.95 17.86 -22.91
CA CYS A 658 3.59 16.70 -23.72
C CYS A 658 2.49 15.87 -23.08
N LEU A 659 1.58 15.36 -23.90
CA LEU A 659 0.54 14.42 -23.55
C LEU A 659 0.73 13.15 -24.38
N TYR A 660 0.64 11.99 -23.75
CA TYR A 660 0.65 10.70 -24.44
C TYR A 660 -0.70 10.02 -24.29
N SER A 661 -1.19 9.44 -25.38
CA SER A 661 -2.45 8.69 -25.41
C SER A 661 -2.23 7.29 -25.98
N CYS A 662 -2.94 6.30 -25.43
CA CYS A 662 -3.02 4.97 -26.01
C CYS A 662 -4.47 4.52 -26.16
N SER A 663 -4.71 3.60 -27.09
CA SER A 663 -6.04 3.13 -27.42
C SER A 663 -6.10 1.63 -27.65
N GLN A 664 -7.30 1.09 -27.57
CA GLN A 664 -7.58 -0.30 -27.91
C GLN A 664 -7.34 -0.61 -29.41
N ASP A 665 -7.15 0.42 -30.26
CA ASP A 665 -6.74 0.27 -31.67
C ASP A 665 -5.23 -0.02 -31.86
N ASP A 666 -4.52 -0.37 -30.79
CA ASP A 666 -3.07 -0.63 -30.74
C ASP A 666 -2.15 0.57 -31.01
N SER A 667 -2.72 1.76 -31.16
CA SER A 667 -1.93 2.98 -31.39
C SER A 667 -1.57 3.69 -30.08
N VAL A 668 -0.34 4.22 -30.05
CA VAL A 668 0.16 5.16 -29.05
C VAL A 668 0.53 6.44 -29.78
N ARG A 669 0.03 7.58 -29.31
CA ARG A 669 0.26 8.89 -29.91
C ARG A 669 0.89 9.85 -28.90
N SER A 670 1.72 10.76 -29.41
CA SER A 670 2.34 11.85 -28.65
C SER A 670 1.76 13.16 -29.12
N TRP A 671 1.51 14.06 -28.18
CA TRP A 671 0.92 15.36 -28.43
C TRP A 671 1.74 16.42 -27.70
N VAL A 672 2.05 17.52 -28.37
CA VAL A 672 2.78 18.66 -27.80
C VAL A 672 1.83 19.85 -27.71
N ILE A 673 1.77 20.49 -26.54
CA ILE A 673 1.05 21.75 -26.36
C ILE A 673 1.96 22.89 -26.79
N GLN A 674 1.48 23.71 -27.71
CA GLN A 674 2.11 24.97 -28.08
C GLN A 674 1.08 26.09 -28.05
N GLY A 675 1.22 27.00 -27.07
CA GLY A 675 0.23 28.04 -26.80
C GLY A 675 -1.14 27.45 -26.44
N SER A 676 -2.18 27.80 -27.18
CA SER A 676 -3.56 27.33 -26.97
C SER A 676 -3.97 26.24 -27.96
N SER A 677 -3.04 25.44 -28.48
CA SER A 677 -3.34 24.34 -29.41
C SER A 677 -2.47 23.11 -29.15
N LEU A 678 -3.04 21.94 -29.41
CA LEU A 678 -2.38 20.64 -29.30
C LEU A 678 -2.00 20.14 -30.70
N TYR A 679 -0.76 19.70 -30.87
CA TYR A 679 -0.24 19.15 -32.13
C TYR A 679 0.23 17.72 -31.93
N GLU A 680 -0.08 16.84 -32.88
CA GLU A 680 0.47 15.48 -32.89
C GLU A 680 1.97 15.53 -33.21
N ALA A 681 2.78 14.93 -32.35
CA ALA A 681 4.22 14.82 -32.50
C ALA A 681 4.63 13.36 -32.67
N GLN A 682 5.75 13.13 -33.36
CA GLN A 682 6.31 11.79 -33.46
C GLN A 682 6.95 11.40 -32.13
N ILE A 683 6.65 10.17 -31.67
CA ILE A 683 7.38 9.56 -30.56
C ILE A 683 8.82 9.32 -31.04
N PRO A 684 9.85 9.71 -30.26
CA PRO A 684 11.24 9.55 -30.65
C PRO A 684 11.56 8.10 -31.07
N SER A 685 12.15 7.93 -32.25
CA SER A 685 12.52 6.62 -32.80
C SER A 685 13.83 6.07 -32.23
N GLY A 686 14.63 6.90 -31.56
CA GLY A 686 15.97 6.56 -31.10
C GLY A 686 15.98 5.62 -29.89
N SER A 687 16.09 4.30 -30.13
CA SER A 687 16.77 3.46 -29.13
C SER A 687 18.21 3.96 -29.06
N LEU A 688 18.66 4.46 -27.91
CA LEU A 688 20.00 5.01 -27.64
C LEU A 688 21.15 3.99 -27.89
N GLY A 689 21.35 3.56 -29.14
CA GLY A 689 22.34 2.55 -29.56
C GLY A 689 22.03 1.10 -29.13
N ILE A 690 21.00 0.88 -28.31
CA ILE A 690 20.64 -0.44 -27.79
C ILE A 690 19.62 -1.08 -28.72
N ARG A 691 20.09 -1.96 -29.61
CA ARG A 691 19.20 -2.81 -30.41
C ARG A 691 18.31 -3.63 -29.48
N SER A 692 17.01 -3.41 -29.59
CA SER A 692 15.98 -4.38 -29.20
C SER A 692 16.36 -5.75 -29.78
N SER A 693 16.52 -6.76 -28.92
CA SER A 693 16.63 -8.17 -29.35
C SER A 693 15.29 -8.89 -29.30
N THR A 694 14.22 -8.18 -28.91
CA THR A 694 12.85 -8.66 -28.98
C THR A 694 12.10 -7.70 -29.87
N ASP A 695 12.21 -7.89 -31.19
CA ASP A 695 11.10 -7.59 -32.07
C ASP A 695 9.91 -8.36 -31.49
N LEU A 696 9.09 -7.71 -30.68
CA LEU A 696 7.73 -8.18 -30.51
C LEU A 696 7.16 -8.04 -31.92
N PRO A 697 6.87 -9.14 -32.62
CA PRO A 697 6.31 -9.02 -33.96
C PRO A 697 5.01 -8.22 -33.85
N ASN A 698 4.55 -7.62 -34.95
CA ASN A 698 3.26 -6.92 -35.12
C ASN A 698 2.04 -7.80 -34.75
N VAL A 699 2.01 -8.30 -33.52
CA VAL A 699 1.15 -9.32 -32.92
C VAL A 699 0.43 -8.69 -31.72
N SER A 700 0.74 -7.44 -31.36
CA SER A 700 -0.14 -6.67 -30.52
C SER A 700 -1.42 -6.33 -31.26
N ASP A 701 -2.52 -6.29 -30.52
CA ASP A 701 -3.85 -5.99 -31.07
C ASP A 701 -4.55 -4.85 -30.32
N SER A 702 -4.04 -4.42 -29.16
CA SER A 702 -4.69 -3.44 -28.31
C SER A 702 -3.77 -2.91 -27.20
N CYS A 703 -3.91 -1.63 -26.83
CA CYS A 703 -3.29 -1.05 -25.63
C CYS A 703 -4.32 -0.89 -24.50
N PHE A 704 -3.89 -1.13 -23.25
CA PHE A 704 -4.78 -1.08 -22.07
C PHE A 704 -4.39 -0.02 -21.02
N GLY A 705 -3.26 0.66 -21.19
CA GLY A 705 -2.87 1.77 -20.33
C GLY A 705 -1.44 2.25 -20.56
N LEU A 706 -1.15 3.43 -19.99
CA LEU A 706 0.15 4.10 -20.01
C LEU A 706 0.53 4.55 -18.60
N ALA A 707 1.82 4.49 -18.29
CA ALA A 707 2.37 5.13 -17.09
C ALA A 707 3.74 5.74 -17.39
N ILE A 708 4.07 6.85 -16.74
CA ILE A 708 5.34 7.56 -16.96
C ILE A 708 6.32 7.31 -15.82
N SER A 709 7.61 7.27 -16.14
CA SER A 709 8.68 7.17 -15.15
C SER A 709 8.79 8.45 -14.32
N PRO A 710 9.24 8.38 -13.06
CA PRO A 710 9.36 9.56 -12.19
C PRO A 710 10.19 10.72 -12.76
N GLY A 711 11.20 10.44 -13.59
CA GLY A 711 12.04 11.44 -14.23
C GLY A 711 11.52 11.93 -15.59
N ASN A 712 10.34 11.46 -16.04
CA ASN A 712 9.75 11.76 -17.34
C ASN A 712 10.62 11.43 -18.56
N LEU A 713 11.45 10.38 -18.50
CA LEU A 713 12.27 9.96 -19.64
C LEU A 713 11.80 8.67 -20.30
N VAL A 714 10.94 7.89 -19.62
CA VAL A 714 10.41 6.62 -20.11
C VAL A 714 8.89 6.59 -19.92
N ILE A 715 8.17 6.04 -20.89
CA ILE A 715 6.77 5.63 -20.74
C ILE A 715 6.68 4.11 -20.79
N ALA A 716 5.82 3.52 -19.97
CA ALA A 716 5.48 2.10 -20.02
C ALA A 716 4.08 1.95 -20.62
N VAL A 717 3.96 1.09 -21.63
CA VAL A 717 2.73 0.78 -22.36
C VAL A 717 2.38 -0.68 -22.14
N VAL A 718 1.13 -0.98 -21.80
CA VAL A 718 0.66 -2.37 -21.72
C VAL A 718 -0.10 -2.73 -22.98
N ARG A 719 0.41 -3.72 -23.71
CA ARG A 719 -0.16 -4.26 -24.94
C ARG A 719 -0.76 -5.65 -24.73
N GLY A 720 -1.96 -5.87 -25.24
CA GLY A 720 -2.51 -7.21 -25.44
C GLY A 720 -1.85 -7.86 -26.64
N LEU A 721 -1.58 -9.17 -26.54
CA LEU A 721 -1.07 -9.96 -27.66
C LEU A 721 -2.21 -10.75 -28.28
N ASP A 722 -2.25 -10.78 -29.61
CA ASP A 722 -3.10 -11.66 -30.38
C ASP A 722 -2.61 -13.11 -30.24
N THR A 723 -3.41 -13.90 -29.53
CA THR A 723 -3.10 -15.31 -29.28
C THR A 723 -3.13 -16.18 -30.53
N GLU A 724 -3.78 -15.74 -31.62
CA GLU A 724 -3.86 -16.48 -32.88
C GLU A 724 -2.56 -16.40 -33.68
N LEU A 725 -1.86 -15.26 -33.59
CA LEU A 725 -0.57 -15.03 -34.25
C LEU A 725 0.63 -15.59 -33.47
N LEU A 726 0.43 -15.91 -32.18
CA LEU A 726 1.44 -16.54 -31.34
C LEU A 726 1.52 -18.05 -31.55
N ASN A 727 2.71 -18.63 -31.29
CA ASN A 727 2.85 -20.08 -31.32
C ASN A 727 1.97 -20.73 -30.23
N GLN A 728 0.96 -21.51 -30.64
CA GLN A 728 -0.04 -22.09 -29.74
C GLN A 728 0.53 -23.09 -28.70
N MET A 729 1.65 -23.74 -29.01
CA MET A 729 2.28 -24.72 -28.11
C MET A 729 3.15 -24.06 -27.04
N TYR A 730 3.88 -22.99 -27.40
CA TYR A 730 4.92 -22.41 -26.55
C TYR A 730 4.58 -21.01 -26.00
N GLN A 731 4.04 -20.11 -26.83
CA GLN A 731 3.89 -18.69 -26.52
C GLN A 731 2.47 -18.32 -26.07
N ALA A 732 1.43 -18.78 -26.78
CA ALA A 732 0.05 -18.39 -26.48
C ALA A 732 -0.45 -18.83 -25.09
N ARG A 733 0.22 -19.82 -24.48
CA ARG A 733 -0.07 -20.32 -23.13
C ARG A 733 0.56 -19.48 -22.02
N SER A 734 1.65 -18.79 -22.30
CA SER A 734 2.52 -18.13 -21.31
C SER A 734 2.64 -16.62 -21.50
N GLN A 735 2.31 -16.10 -22.70
CA GLN A 735 2.46 -14.71 -23.09
C GLN A 735 1.15 -14.21 -23.71
N LYS A 736 0.30 -13.58 -22.90
CA LYS A 736 -1.00 -13.03 -23.36
C LYS A 736 -1.01 -11.51 -23.48
N ALA A 737 -0.02 -10.87 -22.87
CA ALA A 737 0.20 -9.44 -22.95
C ALA A 737 1.69 -9.16 -22.76
N ALA A 738 2.12 -7.96 -23.06
CA ALA A 738 3.47 -7.48 -22.82
C ALA A 738 3.46 -6.04 -22.32
N VAL A 739 4.49 -5.67 -21.55
CA VAL A 739 4.78 -4.30 -21.19
C VAL A 739 5.97 -3.83 -22.02
N GLU A 740 5.78 -2.75 -22.75
CA GLU A 740 6.80 -2.09 -23.57
C GLU A 740 7.23 -0.80 -22.87
N PHE A 741 8.54 -0.56 -22.75
CA PHE A 741 9.08 0.67 -22.19
C PHE A 741 9.65 1.52 -23.33
N CYS A 742 9.02 2.65 -23.66
CA CYS A 742 9.45 3.54 -24.74
C CYS A 742 10.17 4.76 -24.18
N TRP A 743 11.27 5.15 -24.81
CA TRP A 743 12.01 6.35 -24.44
C TRP A 743 11.33 7.61 -24.96
N ILE A 744 11.16 8.61 -24.09
CA ILE A 744 10.58 9.91 -24.43
C ILE A 744 11.52 11.08 -24.16
N GLY A 745 12.75 10.81 -23.69
CA GLY A 745 13.72 11.87 -23.43
C GLY A 745 14.20 12.60 -24.69
N GLY A 746 14.05 12.01 -25.89
CA GLY A 746 14.29 12.69 -27.17
C GLY A 746 13.15 13.60 -27.64
N GLN A 747 12.04 13.70 -26.89
CA GLN A 747 10.86 14.45 -27.31
C GLN A 747 11.16 15.95 -27.38
N GLN A 748 10.81 16.55 -28.51
CA GLN A 748 10.93 17.99 -28.70
C GLN A 748 9.80 18.72 -27.96
N LEU A 749 10.16 19.56 -26.98
CA LEU A 749 9.22 20.33 -26.15
C LEU A 749 8.89 21.70 -26.75
N GLU A 750 9.84 22.32 -27.45
CA GLU A 750 9.68 23.64 -28.06
C GLU A 750 10.23 23.66 -29.50
N SER A 751 9.56 24.40 -30.38
CA SER A 751 10.10 24.75 -31.70
C SER A 751 11.04 25.95 -31.55
N SER A 752 12.19 25.80 -30.90
CA SER A 752 13.16 26.89 -30.87
C SER A 752 13.61 27.17 -32.31
N SER A 753 13.42 28.43 -32.74
CA SER A 753 13.92 28.96 -34.02
C SER A 753 15.41 29.31 -33.97
N ASP A 754 16.13 28.87 -32.93
CA ASP A 754 17.56 29.11 -32.80
C ASP A 754 18.31 28.25 -33.81
N LYS A 755 18.45 28.83 -35.00
CA LYS A 755 19.35 28.42 -36.08
C LYS A 755 20.84 28.43 -35.68
N ASN A 756 21.17 28.63 -34.39
CA ASN A 756 22.52 28.85 -33.89
C ASN A 756 22.91 27.88 -32.75
N LEU A 757 22.54 26.60 -32.83
CA LEU A 757 23.29 25.57 -32.11
C LEU A 757 24.36 25.01 -33.07
N GLU A 758 25.48 25.73 -33.20
CA GLU A 758 26.73 25.11 -33.64
C GLU A 758 27.12 24.06 -32.60
N LEU A 759 26.72 22.81 -32.82
CA LEU A 759 27.14 21.70 -31.98
C LEU A 759 27.82 20.66 -32.85
N GLY A 760 29.15 20.74 -32.89
CA GLY A 760 30.00 19.61 -33.26
C GLY A 760 29.81 18.48 -32.23
N VAL A 761 28.71 17.74 -32.39
CA VAL A 761 28.33 16.59 -31.57
C VAL A 761 28.51 15.35 -32.42
N GLU A 762 29.27 14.39 -31.89
CA GLU A 762 29.36 13.04 -32.45
C GLU A 762 27.95 12.42 -32.46
N THR A 763 27.40 12.19 -33.64
CA THR A 763 26.05 11.66 -33.80
C THR A 763 26.03 10.16 -33.52
N ILE A 764 25.12 9.74 -32.63
CA ILE A 764 24.84 8.32 -32.43
C ILE A 764 24.15 7.79 -33.70
N PRO A 765 24.54 6.63 -34.26
CA PRO A 765 23.91 6.07 -35.45
C PRO A 765 22.40 5.89 -35.25
N GLY A 766 21.58 6.56 -36.07
CA GLY A 766 20.12 6.47 -36.02
C GLY A 766 19.40 7.55 -35.21
N ILE A 767 20.12 8.49 -34.58
CA ILE A 767 19.56 9.63 -33.83
C ILE A 767 19.95 10.94 -34.51
N SER A 768 19.00 11.85 -34.71
CA SER A 768 19.27 13.16 -35.29
C SER A 768 19.98 14.09 -34.30
N GLU A 769 20.76 15.06 -34.78
CA GLU A 769 21.39 16.09 -33.90
C GLU A 769 20.35 16.86 -33.06
N ARG A 770 19.17 17.10 -33.61
CA ARG A 770 18.07 17.76 -32.90
C ARG A 770 17.52 16.90 -31.76
N GLU A 771 17.37 15.60 -31.99
CA GLU A 771 16.93 14.65 -30.97
C GLU A 771 17.98 14.51 -29.86
N MET A 772 19.27 14.52 -30.19
CA MET A 772 20.35 14.57 -29.19
C MET A 772 20.27 15.83 -28.33
N ALA A 773 20.07 17.01 -28.92
CA ALA A 773 19.88 18.24 -28.16
C ALA A 773 18.64 18.19 -27.24
N CYS A 774 17.57 17.52 -27.68
CA CYS A 774 16.39 17.27 -26.84
C CYS A 774 16.72 16.34 -25.67
N TRP A 775 17.47 15.27 -25.91
CA TRP A 775 17.95 14.37 -24.85
C TRP A 775 18.74 15.10 -23.77
N GLU A 776 19.71 15.93 -24.16
CA GLU A 776 20.47 16.74 -23.21
C GLU A 776 19.57 17.70 -22.41
N SER A 777 18.67 18.42 -23.10
CA SER A 777 17.77 19.37 -22.45
C SER A 777 16.82 18.69 -21.47
N ASN A 778 16.25 17.54 -21.86
CA ASN A 778 15.28 16.80 -21.06
C ASN A 778 15.94 16.05 -19.90
N MET A 779 17.16 15.53 -20.06
CA MET A 779 17.95 14.98 -18.94
C MET A 779 18.30 16.06 -17.92
N LEU A 780 18.76 17.24 -18.38
CA LEU A 780 19.04 18.38 -17.50
C LEU A 780 17.78 18.86 -16.77
N TRP A 781 16.64 18.91 -17.48
CA TRP A 781 15.36 19.23 -16.89
C TRP A 781 14.98 18.22 -15.79
N SER A 782 15.10 16.91 -16.07
CA SER A 782 14.81 15.84 -15.13
C SER A 782 15.68 15.94 -13.86
N LEU A 783 16.99 16.14 -14.03
CA LEU A 783 17.93 16.35 -12.94
C LEU A 783 17.61 17.61 -12.09
N LYS A 784 17.06 18.66 -12.70
CA LYS A 784 16.59 19.85 -11.96
C LYS A 784 15.34 19.55 -11.15
N GLN A 785 14.41 18.75 -11.66
CA GLN A 785 13.20 18.37 -10.91
C GLN A 785 13.56 17.67 -9.59
N TYR A 786 14.55 16.79 -9.58
CA TYR A 786 14.98 16.08 -8.36
C TYR A 786 15.61 16.97 -7.28
N GLN A 787 15.91 18.24 -7.57
CA GLN A 787 16.42 19.20 -6.59
C GLN A 787 15.31 19.73 -5.67
N HIS A 788 14.05 19.71 -6.12
CA HIS A 788 12.91 20.06 -5.27
C HIS A 788 12.71 19.03 -4.15
N LEU A 789 12.42 19.52 -2.94
CA LEU A 789 12.32 18.69 -1.73
C LEU A 789 11.15 17.69 -1.77
N ASP A 790 10.06 18.04 -2.47
CA ASP A 790 8.86 17.22 -2.57
C ASP A 790 9.01 16.06 -3.57
N ASN A 791 9.97 16.18 -4.50
CA ASN A 791 10.27 15.11 -5.45
C ASN A 791 11.13 14.04 -4.76
N LEU A 792 10.97 12.78 -5.16
CA LEU A 792 11.72 11.66 -4.57
C LEU A 792 12.94 11.30 -5.43
N LEU A 793 14.04 10.83 -4.84
CA LEU A 793 15.29 10.52 -5.55
C LEU A 793 15.23 9.18 -6.29
N VAL A 794 14.38 9.09 -7.31
CA VAL A 794 14.23 7.89 -8.16
C VAL A 794 14.82 8.14 -9.54
N VAL A 795 16.14 8.24 -9.60
CA VAL A 795 16.89 8.64 -10.80
C VAL A 795 17.21 7.48 -11.75
N TRP A 796 16.46 6.39 -11.70
CA TRP A 796 16.75 5.19 -12.50
C TRP A 796 16.75 5.49 -14.00
N ASP A 797 15.71 6.15 -14.48
CA ASP A 797 15.54 6.48 -15.90
C ASP A 797 16.65 7.40 -16.41
N VAL A 798 17.03 8.41 -15.63
CA VAL A 798 18.17 9.29 -15.93
C VAL A 798 19.47 8.50 -15.99
N ILE A 799 19.77 7.66 -14.99
CA ILE A 799 21.01 6.86 -14.96
C ILE A 799 21.08 5.92 -16.16
N VAL A 800 19.99 5.22 -16.49
CA VAL A 800 19.95 4.30 -17.63
C VAL A 800 20.11 5.06 -18.94
N ALA A 801 19.48 6.23 -19.07
CA ALA A 801 19.63 7.06 -20.26
C ALA A 801 21.08 7.57 -20.42
N LEU A 802 21.72 8.00 -19.32
CA LEU A 802 23.13 8.40 -19.31
C LEU A 802 24.04 7.25 -19.73
N PHE A 803 23.82 6.02 -19.23
CA PHE A 803 24.58 4.85 -19.66
C PHE A 803 24.41 4.52 -21.14
N ALA A 804 23.18 4.61 -21.64
CA ALA A 804 22.90 4.32 -23.03
C ALA A 804 23.58 5.33 -23.98
N VAL A 805 23.62 6.61 -23.58
CA VAL A 805 24.37 7.65 -24.28
C VAL A 805 25.88 7.45 -24.12
N GLU A 806 26.37 7.09 -22.93
CA GLU A 806 27.81 6.91 -22.66
C GLU A 806 28.42 5.81 -23.53
N TYR A 807 27.70 4.71 -23.71
CA TYR A 807 28.11 3.61 -24.60
C TYR A 807 28.34 4.07 -26.04
N SER A 808 27.60 5.09 -26.48
CA SER A 808 27.63 5.57 -27.86
C SER A 808 28.47 6.84 -28.06
N ALA A 809 28.55 7.71 -27.04
CA ALA A 809 29.19 9.03 -27.10
C ALA A 809 29.67 9.49 -25.69
N GLN A 810 30.79 8.93 -25.22
CA GLN A 810 31.33 9.19 -23.88
C GLN A 810 31.59 10.68 -23.57
N ASN A 811 32.14 11.44 -24.53
CA ASN A 811 32.42 12.87 -24.37
C ASN A 811 31.15 13.71 -24.18
N TYR A 812 30.02 13.25 -24.72
CA TYR A 812 28.76 13.97 -24.65
C TYR A 812 28.14 13.92 -23.25
N VAL A 813 28.15 12.74 -22.61
CA VAL A 813 27.62 12.59 -21.24
C VAL A 813 28.39 13.45 -20.24
N GLN A 814 29.71 13.51 -20.39
CA GLN A 814 30.55 14.34 -19.53
C GLN A 814 30.22 15.84 -19.69
N ARG A 815 29.85 16.30 -20.89
CA ARG A 815 29.35 17.67 -21.11
C ARG A 815 28.02 17.91 -20.40
N ILE A 816 27.09 16.96 -20.43
CA ILE A 816 25.80 17.06 -19.72
C ILE A 816 26.03 17.20 -18.21
N LEU A 817 26.87 16.32 -17.63
CA LEU A 817 27.19 16.38 -16.19
C LEU A 817 27.90 17.68 -15.81
N ALA A 818 28.79 18.17 -16.66
CA ALA A 818 29.47 19.45 -16.44
C ALA A 818 28.50 20.65 -16.50
N LYS A 819 27.59 20.68 -17.47
CA LYS A 819 26.52 21.71 -17.57
C LYS A 819 25.56 21.65 -16.40
N TRP A 820 25.26 20.45 -15.92
CA TRP A 820 24.44 20.26 -14.75
C TRP A 820 25.12 20.80 -13.49
N LEU A 821 26.39 20.46 -13.25
CA LEU A 821 27.17 20.98 -12.12
C LEU A 821 27.36 22.49 -12.19
N SER A 822 27.65 23.04 -13.37
CA SER A 822 27.82 24.49 -13.53
C SER A 822 26.53 25.25 -13.23
N SER A 823 25.36 24.64 -13.46
CA SER A 823 24.06 25.25 -13.13
C SER A 823 23.86 25.55 -11.63
N TRP A 824 24.67 24.95 -10.76
CA TRP A 824 24.63 25.19 -9.31
C TRP A 824 25.41 26.41 -8.87
N PHE A 825 26.33 26.92 -9.71
CA PHE A 825 27.27 27.96 -9.34
C PHE A 825 27.12 29.19 -10.22
N ALA A 826 26.65 30.29 -9.63
CA ALA A 826 26.58 31.57 -10.33
C ALA A 826 28.00 32.07 -10.69
N GLY A 827 28.27 32.24 -12.00
CA GLY A 827 29.55 32.75 -12.52
C GLY A 827 30.52 31.71 -13.10
N CYS A 828 30.14 30.42 -13.15
CA CYS A 828 30.89 29.41 -13.89
C CYS A 828 30.46 29.43 -15.37
N ASP A 829 31.35 29.86 -16.26
CA ASP A 829 31.03 30.02 -17.68
C ASP A 829 30.86 28.65 -18.37
N VAL A 830 29.80 28.46 -19.16
CA VAL A 830 29.42 27.18 -19.79
C VAL A 830 30.48 26.68 -20.79
N GLY A 831 31.41 27.57 -21.21
CA GLY A 831 32.56 27.25 -22.05
C GLY A 831 33.83 26.77 -21.32
N CYS A 832 33.82 26.62 -19.99
CA CYS A 832 34.98 26.13 -19.24
C CYS A 832 35.27 24.64 -19.50
N SER A 833 36.55 24.22 -19.40
CA SER A 833 36.88 22.79 -19.44
C SER A 833 36.29 22.05 -18.24
N ILE A 834 35.97 20.76 -18.44
CA ILE A 834 35.36 19.92 -17.40
C ILE A 834 36.23 19.87 -16.14
N GLU A 835 37.55 19.77 -16.28
CA GLU A 835 38.46 19.75 -15.12
C GLU A 835 38.36 21.04 -14.28
N LYS A 836 38.20 22.21 -14.92
CA LYS A 836 38.03 23.49 -14.22
C LYS A 836 36.71 23.54 -13.45
N ILE A 837 35.64 23.01 -14.03
CA ILE A 837 34.32 22.94 -13.37
C ILE A 837 34.39 22.02 -12.16
N LEU A 838 35.02 20.85 -12.29
CA LEU A 838 35.21 19.90 -11.18
C LEU A 838 36.07 20.49 -10.06
N LEU A 839 37.20 21.13 -10.40
CA LEU A 839 38.06 21.81 -9.41
C LEU A 839 37.39 23.01 -8.73
N TYR A 840 36.48 23.69 -9.41
CA TYR A 840 35.67 24.75 -8.80
C TYR A 840 34.59 24.16 -7.89
N ALA A 841 33.90 23.11 -8.35
CA ALA A 841 32.86 22.43 -7.59
C ALA A 841 33.41 21.91 -6.27
N SER A 842 34.58 21.24 -6.28
CA SER A 842 35.22 20.69 -5.07
C SER A 842 35.48 21.73 -3.98
N ARG A 843 35.66 23.01 -4.34
CA ARG A 843 35.85 24.12 -3.38
C ARG A 843 34.54 24.71 -2.86
N CYS A 844 33.41 24.44 -3.50
CA CYS A 844 32.14 25.12 -3.25
C CYS A 844 31.02 24.18 -2.77
N LEU A 845 31.27 22.87 -2.63
CA LEU A 845 30.26 21.89 -2.19
C LEU A 845 29.62 22.23 -0.83
N TYR A 846 30.31 22.90 0.08
CA TYR A 846 29.76 23.29 1.38
C TYR A 846 28.59 24.28 1.30
N LYS A 847 28.45 25.03 0.19
CA LYS A 847 27.35 25.99 -0.07
C LYS A 847 26.10 25.34 -0.67
N ILE A 848 26.21 24.07 -1.06
CA ILE A 848 25.18 23.37 -1.81
C ILE A 848 24.21 22.68 -0.85
N SER A 849 22.94 22.59 -1.24
CA SER A 849 21.93 21.89 -0.44
C SER A 849 22.27 20.41 -0.25
N THR A 850 21.86 19.85 0.89
CA THR A 850 22.04 18.42 1.21
C THR A 850 21.39 17.56 0.13
N ARG A 851 20.26 18.02 -0.40
CA ARG A 851 19.54 17.38 -1.48
C ARG A 851 20.35 17.27 -2.78
N GLN A 852 21.04 18.34 -3.17
CA GLN A 852 21.91 18.35 -4.34
C GLN A 852 23.15 17.46 -4.12
N LEU A 853 23.74 17.47 -2.93
CA LEU A 853 24.85 16.56 -2.57
C LEU A 853 24.43 15.08 -2.64
N HIS A 854 23.22 14.73 -2.20
CA HIS A 854 22.66 13.39 -2.36
C HIS A 854 22.57 12.98 -3.82
N LEU A 855 22.04 13.86 -4.67
CA LEU A 855 21.93 13.62 -6.11
C LEU A 855 23.31 13.43 -6.77
N LEU A 856 24.29 14.26 -6.39
CA LEU A 856 25.69 14.13 -6.82
C LEU A 856 26.27 12.76 -6.45
N ASN A 857 26.07 12.33 -5.20
CA ASN A 857 26.59 11.04 -4.72
C ASN A 857 25.94 9.86 -5.44
N ILE A 858 24.65 9.94 -5.75
CA ILE A 858 23.97 8.90 -6.54
C ILE A 858 24.60 8.79 -7.93
N ILE A 859 24.75 9.91 -8.64
CA ILE A 859 25.32 9.91 -10.00
C ILE A 859 26.77 9.43 -9.98
N CYS A 860 27.58 9.90 -9.04
CA CYS A 860 28.97 9.45 -8.92
C CYS A 860 29.04 7.92 -8.69
N ARG A 861 28.28 7.39 -7.73
CA ARG A 861 28.34 5.95 -7.39
C ARG A 861 27.71 5.04 -8.42
N ARG A 862 26.58 5.44 -9.01
CA ARG A 862 25.79 4.57 -9.90
C ARG A 862 26.15 4.70 -11.36
N PHE A 863 26.69 5.85 -11.77
CA PHE A 863 27.08 6.11 -13.15
C PHE A 863 28.60 6.21 -13.28
N VAL A 864 29.23 7.24 -12.70
CA VAL A 864 30.66 7.54 -12.93
C VAL A 864 31.59 6.41 -12.47
N LEU A 865 31.33 5.82 -11.30
CA LEU A 865 32.17 4.77 -10.71
C LEU A 865 31.74 3.34 -11.06
N SER A 866 30.73 3.18 -11.92
CA SER A 866 30.17 1.85 -12.25
C SER A 866 31.15 0.90 -12.95
N GLY A 867 32.17 1.45 -13.62
CA GLY A 867 33.24 0.68 -14.26
C GLY A 867 34.26 0.08 -13.28
N LEU A 868 34.35 0.63 -12.06
CA LEU A 868 35.19 0.11 -10.98
C LEU A 868 34.41 -0.99 -10.26
N LYS A 869 34.37 -2.19 -10.84
CA LYS A 869 33.76 -3.36 -10.20
C LYS A 869 34.50 -3.72 -8.90
N GLY A 870 34.04 -3.15 -7.80
CA GLY A 870 34.44 -3.52 -6.45
C GLY A 870 33.32 -3.15 -5.48
N ASP A 871 32.72 -4.16 -4.86
CA ASP A 871 31.77 -4.04 -3.74
C ASP A 871 32.48 -3.51 -2.48
N ILE A 872 32.97 -2.27 -2.54
CA ILE A 872 33.75 -1.66 -1.48
C ILE A 872 33.06 -0.34 -1.09
N PRO A 873 32.49 -0.25 0.13
CA PRO A 873 31.84 0.96 0.66
C PRO A 873 32.75 2.20 0.64
N ASN A 874 34.06 1.95 0.75
CA ASN A 874 35.12 2.94 0.89
C ASN A 874 36.00 3.00 -0.37
N VAL A 875 35.73 3.98 -1.25
CA VAL A 875 36.53 4.23 -2.46
C VAL A 875 38.01 4.53 -2.12
N GLN A 876 38.27 5.06 -0.91
CA GLN A 876 39.62 5.32 -0.40
C GLN A 876 40.45 4.04 -0.21
N ALA A 877 39.82 2.92 0.16
CA ALA A 877 40.52 1.64 0.33
C ALA A 877 41.03 1.09 -1.01
N MET A 878 40.30 1.32 -2.12
CA MET A 878 40.76 0.95 -3.46
C MET A 878 41.95 1.76 -3.95
N LEU A 879 42.02 3.05 -3.60
CA LEU A 879 43.19 3.90 -3.91
C LEU A 879 44.43 3.48 -3.13
N LEU A 880 44.27 2.98 -1.90
CA LEU A 880 45.35 2.43 -1.07
C LEU A 880 45.79 1.02 -1.51
N GLU A 881 44.92 0.23 -2.14
CA GLU A 881 45.24 -1.11 -2.69
C GLU A 881 45.91 -1.07 -4.07
N GLY A 882 46.23 0.12 -4.60
CA GLY A 882 47.10 0.24 -5.78
C GLY A 882 46.46 -0.17 -7.10
N VAL A 883 45.14 -0.11 -7.24
CA VAL A 883 44.49 -0.15 -8.56
C VAL A 883 44.81 1.17 -9.25
N GLY A 884 45.81 1.16 -10.13
CA GLY A 884 46.21 2.33 -10.91
C GLY A 884 45.06 2.83 -11.77
N VAL A 885 44.34 3.84 -11.30
CA VAL A 885 43.41 4.60 -12.14
C VAL A 885 44.27 5.49 -13.03
N GLU A 886 44.42 5.11 -14.30
CA GLU A 886 45.19 5.90 -15.28
C GLU A 886 44.46 7.19 -15.70
N ASP A 887 43.14 7.29 -15.51
CA ASP A 887 42.33 8.44 -15.90
C ASP A 887 42.34 9.56 -14.83
N GLU A 888 42.99 10.69 -15.14
CA GLU A 888 43.03 11.89 -14.30
C GLU A 888 41.64 12.48 -14.00
N ARG A 889 40.67 12.33 -14.91
CA ARG A 889 39.31 12.84 -14.70
C ARG A 889 38.52 11.99 -13.73
N LEU A 890 38.72 10.67 -13.77
CA LEU A 890 38.10 9.76 -12.81
C LEU A 890 38.59 10.07 -11.38
N LYS A 891 39.86 10.45 -11.21
CA LYS A 891 40.40 10.91 -9.92
C LYS A 891 39.68 12.16 -9.40
N LEU A 892 39.46 13.16 -10.25
CA LEU A 892 38.71 14.37 -9.86
C LEU A 892 37.27 14.06 -9.40
N TRP A 893 36.59 13.12 -10.07
CA TRP A 893 35.26 12.68 -9.65
C TRP A 893 35.27 11.90 -8.33
N ILE A 894 36.29 11.06 -8.10
CA ILE A 894 36.49 10.38 -6.82
C ILE A 894 36.73 11.40 -5.70
N ASP A 895 37.58 12.40 -5.94
CA ASP A 895 37.86 13.47 -4.97
C ASP A 895 36.60 14.27 -4.63
N ILE A 896 35.77 14.61 -5.62
CA ILE A 896 34.48 15.28 -5.42
C ILE A 896 33.52 14.44 -4.58
N LEU A 897 33.45 13.12 -4.85
CA LEU A 897 32.63 12.21 -4.07
C LEU A 897 33.10 12.16 -2.61
N ASP A 898 34.41 12.07 -2.35
CA ASP A 898 34.94 12.07 -0.99
C ASP A 898 34.63 13.37 -0.24
N ILE A 899 34.83 14.52 -0.89
CA ILE A 899 34.49 15.83 -0.30
C ILE A 899 32.98 15.94 -0.01
N SER A 900 32.14 15.48 -0.94
CA SER A 900 30.68 15.47 -0.77
C SER A 900 30.23 14.57 0.40
N GLU A 901 30.77 13.35 0.50
CA GLU A 901 30.45 12.44 1.60
C GLU A 901 30.97 12.94 2.94
N ARG A 902 32.13 13.60 2.95
CA ARG A 902 32.66 14.28 4.14
C ARG A 902 31.76 15.41 4.60
N GLU A 903 31.34 16.29 3.69
CA GLU A 903 30.41 17.39 4.00
C GLU A 903 29.07 16.88 4.54
N LEU A 904 28.49 15.84 3.95
CA LEU A 904 27.26 15.21 4.46
C LEU A 904 27.45 14.62 5.86
N ARG A 905 28.62 14.04 6.13
CA ARG A 905 28.96 13.51 7.46
C ARG A 905 29.14 14.65 8.48
N GLU A 906 29.79 15.75 8.10
CA GLU A 906 29.89 16.95 8.95
C GLU A 906 28.51 17.52 9.29
N ARG A 907 27.61 17.60 8.31
CA ARG A 907 26.21 18.04 8.54
C ARG A 907 25.46 17.14 9.51
N LEU A 908 25.61 15.82 9.38
CA LEU A 908 25.00 14.84 10.28
C LEU A 908 25.51 14.98 11.72
N VAL A 909 26.83 15.11 11.91
CA VAL A 909 27.43 15.26 13.24
C VAL A 909 27.08 16.63 13.85
N ALA A 910 27.17 17.71 13.08
CA ALA A 910 26.82 19.05 13.52
C ALA A 910 25.35 19.13 13.95
N PHE A 911 24.44 18.53 13.16
CA PHE A 911 23.02 18.47 13.50
C PHE A 911 22.80 17.72 14.82
N SER A 912 23.43 16.56 15.00
CA SER A 912 23.33 15.74 16.21
C SER A 912 23.84 16.47 17.46
N PHE A 913 24.99 17.13 17.37
CA PHE A 913 25.57 17.92 18.46
C PHE A 913 24.71 19.14 18.80
N ALA A 914 24.25 19.87 17.78
CA ALA A 914 23.40 21.03 17.99
C ALA A 914 22.05 20.67 18.63
N PHE A 915 21.45 19.56 18.21
CA PHE A 915 20.21 19.03 18.80
C PHE A 915 20.38 18.77 20.31
N LEU A 916 21.45 18.06 20.70
CA LEU A 916 21.72 17.79 22.11
C LEU A 916 22.00 19.07 22.91
N LEU A 917 22.77 20.00 22.36
CA LEU A 917 23.04 21.29 23.01
C LEU A 917 21.76 22.11 23.22
N SER A 918 20.79 22.00 22.30
CA SER A 918 19.48 22.65 22.42
C SER A 918 18.65 22.05 23.56
N GLN A 919 18.60 20.72 23.65
CA GLN A 919 17.90 19.99 24.71
C GLN A 919 18.51 20.24 26.09
N ALA A 920 19.84 20.26 26.19
CA ALA A 920 20.55 20.55 27.44
C ALA A 920 20.32 21.99 27.95
N SER A 921 19.86 22.89 27.08
CA SER A 921 19.56 24.29 27.39
C SER A 921 18.10 24.52 27.81
N SER A 922 17.16 23.66 27.44
CA SER A 922 15.74 23.71 27.82
C SER A 922 15.47 22.88 29.09
N SER A 923 15.63 23.47 30.27
CA SER A 923 15.67 22.76 31.55
C SER A 923 14.33 22.56 32.29
N THR A 924 13.16 22.73 31.67
CA THR A 924 11.88 22.67 32.42
C THR A 924 10.76 21.96 31.66
N THR A 925 10.93 20.68 31.35
CA THR A 925 9.88 19.63 31.36
C THR A 925 10.50 18.36 30.75
N ILE A 926 10.46 17.26 31.48
CA ILE A 926 10.77 15.93 30.91
C ILE A 926 9.64 15.62 29.94
N ILE A 927 9.84 15.93 28.66
CA ILE A 927 8.94 15.49 27.60
C ILE A 927 9.06 13.96 27.54
N PRO A 928 7.95 13.20 27.55
CA PRO A 928 8.00 11.75 27.60
C PRO A 928 8.86 11.18 26.46
N ILE A 929 9.79 10.29 26.84
CA ILE A 929 10.82 9.64 26.01
C ILE A 929 10.24 8.97 24.74
N ASP A 930 8.96 8.60 24.78
CA ASP A 930 8.30 7.87 23.70
C ASP A 930 8.03 8.71 22.43
N ARG A 931 8.39 10.01 22.39
CA ARG A 931 7.97 10.92 21.30
C ARG A 931 9.05 11.80 20.67
N GLN A 932 10.34 11.67 21.02
CA GLN A 932 11.41 12.50 20.43
C GLN A 932 12.59 11.66 19.93
N TRP A 933 13.11 12.01 18.74
CA TRP A 933 14.37 11.46 18.23
C TRP A 933 15.52 11.86 19.15
N LEU A 934 16.39 10.88 19.46
CA LEU A 934 17.63 11.09 20.20
C LEU A 934 18.79 10.57 19.33
N PRO A 935 19.84 11.38 19.09
CA PRO A 935 20.98 10.92 18.35
C PRO A 935 21.73 9.81 19.12
N ALA A 936 21.97 8.70 18.44
CA ALA A 936 22.82 7.62 18.94
C ALA A 936 24.27 7.81 18.45
N GLY A 937 25.23 7.24 19.17
CA GLY A 937 26.64 7.20 18.72
C GLY A 937 27.45 8.48 18.90
N ILE A 938 27.06 9.32 19.86
CA ILE A 938 27.73 10.59 20.14
C ILE A 938 29.21 10.42 20.47
N ALA A 939 29.58 9.41 21.26
CA ALA A 939 30.98 9.14 21.58
C ALA A 939 31.81 8.79 20.32
N GLN A 940 31.23 8.02 19.39
CA GLN A 940 31.86 7.68 18.11
C GLN A 940 32.00 8.93 17.22
N MET A 941 30.99 9.81 17.22
CA MET A 941 31.05 11.09 16.51
C MET A 941 32.13 12.03 17.08
N GLU A 942 32.29 12.11 18.40
CA GLU A 942 33.39 12.87 19.04
C GLU A 942 34.76 12.32 18.64
N GLN A 943 34.94 10.98 18.68
CA GLN A 943 36.17 10.32 18.22
C GLN A 943 36.46 10.58 16.74
N TRP A 944 35.41 10.63 15.90
CA TRP A 944 35.54 10.97 14.49
C TRP A 944 36.02 12.42 14.29
N VAL A 945 35.46 13.39 15.02
CA VAL A 945 35.91 14.80 14.96
C VAL A 945 37.35 14.92 15.45
N ALA A 946 37.73 14.23 16.51
CA ALA A 946 39.11 14.24 17.04
C ALA A 946 40.13 13.68 16.04
N LYS A 947 39.79 12.58 15.33
CA LYS A 947 40.66 12.01 14.28
C LYS A 947 40.78 12.88 13.03
N ASN A 948 39.77 13.68 12.71
CA ASN A 948 39.72 14.52 11.50
C ASN A 948 39.88 16.01 11.82
N HIS A 949 40.55 16.34 12.93
CA HIS A 949 40.60 17.69 13.49
C HIS A 949 41.12 18.75 12.48
N ASP A 950 42.05 18.38 11.60
CA ASP A 950 42.65 19.33 10.65
C ASP A 950 41.76 19.57 9.41
N SER A 951 40.86 18.63 9.08
CA SER A 951 40.03 18.68 7.87
C SER A 951 38.61 19.16 8.11
N VAL A 952 38.12 19.12 9.35
CA VAL A 952 36.74 19.47 9.72
C VAL A 952 36.55 20.98 9.84
N GLN A 953 35.36 21.49 9.49
CA GLN A 953 35.02 22.91 9.64
C GLN A 953 35.10 23.41 11.10
N ASP A 954 35.55 24.66 11.29
CA ASP A 954 35.75 25.25 12.63
C ASP A 954 34.47 25.34 13.46
N ASN A 955 33.32 25.53 12.80
CA ASN A 955 32.01 25.52 13.47
C ASN A 955 31.73 24.19 14.19
N LEU A 956 32.12 23.06 13.59
CA LEU A 956 31.93 21.75 14.20
C LEU A 956 32.88 21.53 15.39
N LYS A 957 34.11 22.06 15.34
CA LYS A 957 35.05 22.06 16.48
C LYS A 957 34.50 22.86 17.66
N ILE A 958 33.85 24.00 17.38
CA ILE A 958 33.17 24.80 18.41
C ILE A 958 32.00 24.02 19.04
N LEU A 959 31.24 23.27 18.25
CA LEU A 959 30.16 22.42 18.78
C LEU A 959 30.69 21.26 19.62
N ALA A 960 31.74 20.57 19.16
CA ALA A 960 32.39 19.48 19.90
C ALA A 960 32.93 19.96 21.25
N SER A 961 33.65 21.07 21.30
CA SER A 961 34.16 21.64 22.56
C SER A 961 33.06 22.12 23.51
N LYS A 962 31.90 22.55 22.98
CA LYS A 962 30.71 22.86 23.80
C LYS A 962 30.07 21.59 24.36
N LEU A 963 30.09 20.50 23.61
CA LEU A 963 29.57 19.21 24.03
C LEU A 963 30.45 18.61 25.14
N GLU A 964 31.78 18.64 24.97
CA GLU A 964 32.74 18.17 25.98
C GLU A 964 32.53 18.83 27.35
N LYS A 965 32.21 20.14 27.35
CA LYS A 965 31.88 20.91 28.58
C LYS A 965 30.62 20.42 29.31
N LEU A 966 29.69 19.74 28.63
CA LEU A 966 28.51 19.15 29.28
C LEU A 966 28.85 17.88 30.08
N GLY A 967 29.94 17.18 29.72
CA GLY A 967 30.49 16.03 30.44
C GLY A 967 29.43 15.03 30.91
N LYS A 968 29.32 14.81 32.23
CA LYS A 968 28.40 13.84 32.84
C LYS A 968 26.91 14.11 32.55
N ARG A 969 26.50 15.35 32.21
CA ARG A 969 25.10 15.65 31.85
C ARG A 969 24.68 14.96 30.55
N LEU A 970 25.62 14.65 29.65
CA LEU A 970 25.31 13.93 28.40
C LEU A 970 24.81 12.51 28.68
N HIS A 971 25.35 11.86 29.71
CA HIS A 971 24.99 10.49 30.09
C HIS A 971 23.56 10.40 30.63
N SER A 972 23.01 11.50 31.14
CA SER A 972 21.60 11.58 31.56
C SER A 972 20.62 11.86 30.42
N ILE A 973 21.12 12.31 29.26
CA ILE A 973 20.30 12.72 28.10
C ILE A 973 20.30 11.64 27.00
N CYS A 974 21.44 10.98 26.78
CA CYS A 974 21.60 9.99 25.70
C CYS A 974 22.52 8.84 26.12
N GLY A 975 22.40 7.69 25.44
CA GLY A 975 23.28 6.54 25.66
C GLY A 975 24.71 6.84 25.19
N TYR A 976 25.62 7.07 26.15
CA TYR A 976 27.03 7.36 25.87
C TYR A 976 27.88 6.09 26.06
N VAL A 977 28.39 5.54 24.97
CA VAL A 977 29.21 4.31 24.95
C VAL A 977 30.51 4.61 24.22
N ALA A 978 31.61 4.79 24.96
CA ALA A 978 32.91 5.13 24.38
C ALA A 978 33.69 3.92 23.85
N GLU A 979 33.58 2.77 24.52
CA GLU A 979 34.22 1.51 24.13
C GLU A 979 33.17 0.54 23.61
N GLU A 980 33.34 0.12 22.35
CA GLU A 980 32.45 -0.83 21.70
C GLU A 980 33.02 -2.25 21.76
N GLN A 981 32.13 -3.23 21.88
CA GLN A 981 32.49 -4.64 21.97
C GLN A 981 31.95 -5.42 20.78
N CYS A 982 32.77 -6.36 20.30
CA CYS A 982 32.39 -7.31 19.27
C CYS A 982 31.24 -8.21 19.76
N LYS A 983 30.16 -8.32 18.98
CA LYS A 983 29.04 -9.19 19.34
C LYS A 983 29.33 -10.69 19.14
N PHE A 984 30.39 -11.04 18.40
CA PHE A 984 30.77 -12.43 18.13
C PHE A 984 31.77 -12.98 19.16
N CYS A 985 32.75 -12.18 19.59
CA CYS A 985 33.79 -12.63 20.52
C CYS A 985 33.97 -11.77 21.78
N SER A 986 33.11 -10.77 21.99
CA SER A 986 33.14 -9.85 23.13
C SER A 986 34.43 -9.03 23.32
N ALA A 987 35.42 -9.19 22.44
CA ALA A 987 36.64 -8.38 22.44
C ALA A 987 36.32 -6.90 22.09
N SER A 988 37.18 -5.99 22.53
CA SER A 988 37.06 -4.56 22.20
C SER A 988 37.20 -4.34 20.69
N ALA A 989 36.47 -3.34 20.19
CA ALA A 989 36.49 -2.89 18.80
C ALA A 989 36.84 -1.39 18.78
N PRO A 990 38.11 -1.02 18.54
CA PRO A 990 38.51 0.38 18.48
C PRO A 990 37.81 1.13 17.33
N PHE A 991 37.65 2.44 17.50
CA PHE A 991 37.09 3.29 16.46
C PHE A 991 38.17 3.68 15.45
N ASP A 992 38.38 2.84 14.44
CA ASP A 992 39.37 3.11 13.38
C ASP A 992 38.78 3.81 12.16
N SER A 993 37.59 3.41 11.75
CA SER A 993 36.85 3.98 10.62
C SER A 993 35.38 4.18 11.01
N PRO A 994 34.69 5.19 10.43
CA PRO A 994 33.26 5.42 10.69
C PRO A 994 32.34 4.37 10.04
N GLU A 995 32.84 3.48 9.18
CA GLU A 995 32.01 2.52 8.42
C GLU A 995 32.28 1.06 8.77
N ILE A 996 33.55 0.71 9.04
CA ILE A 996 33.98 -0.66 9.32
C ILE A 996 34.87 -0.62 10.56
N ALA A 997 34.72 -1.62 11.42
CA ALA A 997 35.61 -1.85 12.55
C ALA A 997 36.13 -3.29 12.53
N PHE A 998 37.31 -3.50 13.11
CA PHE A 998 37.86 -4.83 13.35
C PHE A 998 38.01 -5.03 14.85
N CYS A 999 37.54 -6.15 15.38
CA CYS A 999 37.78 -6.45 16.79
C CYS A 999 39.23 -6.91 17.02
N VAL A 1000 39.77 -6.63 18.21
CA VAL A 1000 41.15 -6.99 18.59
C VAL A 1000 41.33 -8.53 18.72
N GLY A 1001 40.24 -9.30 18.71
CA GLY A 1001 40.25 -10.76 18.88
C GLY A 1001 40.46 -11.15 20.34
N VAL A 1002 40.14 -12.39 20.70
CA VAL A 1002 40.41 -12.93 22.04
C VAL A 1002 41.81 -13.51 22.02
N SER A 1003 42.67 -13.11 22.96
CA SER A 1003 44.01 -13.70 23.12
C SER A 1003 43.89 -15.18 23.51
N CYS A 1004 44.32 -16.07 22.61
CA CYS A 1004 44.37 -17.51 22.87
C CYS A 1004 45.83 -17.88 23.20
N ASN A 1005 46.06 -18.90 24.04
CA ASN A 1005 47.41 -19.34 24.41
C ASN A 1005 48.30 -19.81 23.23
N THR A 1006 47.79 -19.86 22.00
CA THR A 1006 48.50 -20.24 20.77
C THR A 1006 48.55 -19.12 19.70
N GLY A 1007 48.11 -17.89 20.00
CA GLY A 1007 48.12 -16.75 19.08
C GLY A 1007 46.91 -15.80 19.21
N VAL A 1008 46.89 -14.72 18.42
CA VAL A 1008 45.75 -13.78 18.32
C VAL A 1008 44.56 -14.51 17.71
N GLY A 1009 43.43 -14.58 18.41
CA GLY A 1009 42.19 -15.17 17.89
C GLY A 1009 41.68 -14.44 16.63
N GLN A 1010 40.78 -15.07 15.87
CA GLN A 1010 40.24 -14.49 14.63
C GLN A 1010 39.62 -13.10 14.88
N SER A 1011 40.05 -12.09 14.10
CA SER A 1011 39.46 -10.76 14.09
C SER A 1011 38.21 -10.74 13.21
N HIS A 1012 37.12 -10.22 13.75
CA HIS A 1012 35.84 -10.11 13.05
C HIS A 1012 35.73 -8.74 12.40
N LYS A 1013 35.34 -8.70 11.13
CA LYS A 1013 34.93 -7.49 10.41
C LYS A 1013 33.51 -7.11 10.84
N LEU A 1014 33.35 -5.92 11.40
CA LEU A 1014 32.10 -5.39 11.91
C LEU A 1014 31.69 -4.16 11.12
N VAL A 1015 30.39 -4.00 10.89
CA VAL A 1015 29.83 -2.87 10.14
C VAL A 1015 29.29 -1.83 11.11
N ARG A 1016 29.52 -0.55 10.82
CA ARG A 1016 28.98 0.58 11.57
C ARG A 1016 27.76 1.17 10.88
N CYS A 1017 26.82 1.66 11.68
CA CYS A 1017 25.64 2.35 11.22
C CYS A 1017 26.04 3.68 10.58
N ALA A 1018 25.58 3.94 9.36
CA ALA A 1018 25.91 5.18 8.64
C ALA A 1018 25.34 6.45 9.30
N ALA A 1019 24.30 6.33 10.14
CA ALA A 1019 23.70 7.45 10.83
C ALA A 1019 24.31 7.72 12.22
N SER A 1020 24.67 6.67 12.98
CA SER A 1020 25.21 6.82 14.35
C SER A 1020 26.71 6.55 14.47
N MET A 1021 27.34 5.96 13.45
CA MET A 1021 28.72 5.44 13.49
C MET A 1021 28.96 4.34 14.54
N GLN A 1022 27.92 3.84 15.22
CA GLN A 1022 28.04 2.72 16.16
C GLN A 1022 28.04 1.37 15.45
N LEU A 1023 28.63 0.35 16.08
CA LEU A 1023 28.54 -1.02 15.62
C LEU A 1023 27.08 -1.46 15.47
N CYS A 1024 26.73 -1.96 14.28
CA CYS A 1024 25.39 -2.44 14.02
C CYS A 1024 25.04 -3.70 14.85
N PRO A 1025 23.78 -3.85 15.28
CA PRO A 1025 23.30 -5.10 15.90
C PRO A 1025 23.20 -6.25 14.88
N THR A 1026 23.03 -7.48 15.38
CA THR A 1026 22.82 -8.70 14.57
C THR A 1026 21.40 -8.86 14.04
N THR A 1027 20.49 -7.95 14.38
CA THR A 1027 19.12 -7.89 13.87
C THR A 1027 19.08 -7.43 12.42
N PRO A 1028 18.01 -7.68 11.65
CA PRO A 1028 17.85 -7.11 10.32
C PRO A 1028 17.96 -5.58 10.35
N LEU A 1029 18.76 -5.04 9.43
CA LEU A 1029 19.11 -3.62 9.33
C LEU A 1029 18.51 -3.00 8.08
N TRP A 1030 18.33 -1.69 8.13
CA TRP A 1030 18.05 -0.90 6.94
C TRP A 1030 19.29 -0.87 6.05
N TYR A 1031 19.08 -1.03 4.75
CA TYR A 1031 20.15 -1.14 3.77
C TYR A 1031 19.91 -0.17 2.61
N CYS A 1032 20.96 0.53 2.20
CA CYS A 1032 20.94 1.40 1.04
C CYS A 1032 21.47 0.67 -0.20
N VAL A 1033 20.62 0.49 -1.21
CA VAL A 1033 21.02 -0.15 -2.48
C VAL A 1033 22.02 0.71 -3.30
N CYS A 1034 22.11 2.01 -3.02
CA CYS A 1034 23.00 2.92 -3.76
C CYS A 1034 24.44 2.88 -3.26
N CYS A 1035 24.65 3.06 -1.95
CA CYS A 1035 26.00 3.12 -1.35
C CYS A 1035 26.36 1.88 -0.54
N GLN A 1036 25.49 0.87 -0.50
CA GLN A 1036 25.70 -0.39 0.21
C GLN A 1036 25.94 -0.23 1.73
N ARG A 1037 25.52 0.90 2.32
CA ARG A 1037 25.66 1.19 3.75
C ARG A 1037 24.46 0.69 4.54
N PHE A 1038 24.72 0.29 5.79
CA PHE A 1038 23.71 -0.18 6.74
C PHE A 1038 23.34 0.93 7.73
N VAL A 1039 22.07 0.94 8.14
CA VAL A 1039 21.52 1.88 9.11
C VAL A 1039 20.71 1.11 10.15
N SER A 1040 21.04 1.27 11.42
CA SER A 1040 20.26 0.74 12.54
C SER A 1040 19.27 1.78 13.07
N GLU A 1041 19.69 3.04 13.15
CA GLU A 1041 18.92 4.16 13.68
C GLU A 1041 18.60 5.17 12.58
N LEU A 1042 17.33 5.52 12.43
CA LEU A 1042 16.88 6.41 11.36
C LEU A 1042 17.20 7.88 11.67
N ALA A 1043 17.48 8.65 10.62
CA ALA A 1043 17.74 10.08 10.72
C ALA A 1043 16.44 10.91 10.58
N PRO A 1044 16.36 12.10 11.19
CA PRO A 1044 15.18 12.96 11.10
C PRO A 1044 15.07 13.66 9.74
N ARG A 1045 13.85 13.96 9.30
CA ARG A 1045 13.56 14.64 8.01
C ARG A 1045 14.35 15.93 7.82
N SER A 1046 14.53 16.74 8.87
CA SER A 1046 15.29 18.01 8.81
C SER A 1046 16.69 17.86 8.23
N LEU A 1047 17.37 16.74 8.50
CA LEU A 1047 18.73 16.52 8.01
C LEU A 1047 18.79 16.57 6.48
N PHE A 1048 17.76 16.04 5.82
CA PHE A 1048 17.69 15.93 4.35
C PHE A 1048 17.33 17.25 3.66
N THR A 1049 16.84 18.24 4.42
CA THR A 1049 16.37 19.53 3.89
C THR A 1049 17.34 20.68 4.17
N LEU A 1050 18.50 20.43 4.77
CA LEU A 1050 19.48 21.48 5.08
C LEU A 1050 20.07 22.08 3.79
N SER A 1051 19.99 23.42 3.66
CA SER A 1051 20.61 24.16 2.55
C SER A 1051 22.11 24.35 2.76
N GLU A 1052 22.52 24.79 3.94
CA GLU A 1052 23.92 24.98 4.36
C GLU A 1052 24.05 24.58 5.83
N LEU A 1053 25.28 24.40 6.33
CA LEU A 1053 25.53 24.21 7.76
C LEU A 1053 25.10 25.50 8.49
N PRO A 1054 23.98 25.52 9.25
CA PRO A 1054 23.45 26.78 9.75
C PRO A 1054 24.40 27.34 10.82
N ILE A 1055 24.84 28.59 10.64
CA ILE A 1055 25.72 29.29 11.60
C ILE A 1055 25.02 29.43 12.97
N ASP A 1056 23.69 29.50 13.00
CA ASP A 1056 22.86 29.51 14.21
C ASP A 1056 21.85 28.35 14.23
N LEU A 1057 22.35 27.12 14.44
CA LEU A 1057 21.49 25.93 14.60
C LEU A 1057 20.45 26.06 15.73
N LYS A 1058 20.62 26.96 16.71
CA LYS A 1058 19.65 27.11 17.81
C LYS A 1058 18.33 27.73 17.37
N SER A 1059 18.34 28.69 16.44
CA SER A 1059 17.12 29.25 15.86
C SER A 1059 16.44 28.26 14.91
N PHE A 1060 17.24 27.54 14.10
CA PHE A 1060 16.76 26.47 13.22
C PHE A 1060 16.07 25.33 13.99
N MET A 1061 16.61 24.91 15.14
CA MET A 1061 16.00 23.87 15.96
C MET A 1061 14.71 24.31 16.67
N ARG A 1062 14.53 25.62 16.93
CA ARG A 1062 13.30 26.16 17.55
C ARG A 1062 12.14 26.27 16.56
N SER A 1063 12.40 26.51 15.28
CA SER A 1063 11.37 26.56 14.24
C SER A 1063 10.95 25.19 13.70
N SER A 1064 11.74 24.13 13.95
CA SER A 1064 11.61 22.80 13.33
C SER A 1064 10.96 21.72 14.20
N SER A 1065 10.19 22.07 15.24
CA SER A 1065 9.57 21.11 16.17
C SER A 1065 8.70 20.03 15.51
N ARG A 1066 8.18 20.26 14.29
CA ARG A 1066 7.47 19.27 13.44
C ARG A 1066 8.36 18.36 12.58
N GLN A 1067 9.66 18.65 12.41
CA GLN A 1067 10.53 18.04 11.40
C GLN A 1067 11.45 16.90 11.91
N LEU A 1068 11.29 16.49 13.17
CA LEU A 1068 12.04 15.38 13.79
C LEU A 1068 11.45 13.99 13.46
N ALA A 1069 10.47 13.91 12.55
CA ALA A 1069 9.94 12.64 12.06
C ALA A 1069 11.07 11.82 11.40
N LEU A 1070 11.20 10.56 11.83
CA LEU A 1070 12.23 9.66 11.34
C LEU A 1070 11.92 9.25 9.91
N ARG A 1071 12.89 9.39 9.02
CA ARG A 1071 12.76 8.98 7.62
C ARG A 1071 13.76 7.86 7.35
N PRO A 1072 13.34 6.75 6.75
CA PRO A 1072 14.22 5.67 6.32
C PRO A 1072 14.91 6.04 5.02
N LEU A 1073 15.67 7.14 5.03
CA LEU A 1073 16.47 7.61 3.90
C LEU A 1073 17.95 7.48 4.28
N CYS A 1074 18.79 7.14 3.31
CA CYS A 1074 20.22 7.07 3.52
C CYS A 1074 20.81 8.48 3.75
N PRO A 1075 21.56 8.75 4.84
CA PRO A 1075 22.17 10.07 5.07
C PRO A 1075 23.12 10.56 3.97
N PHE A 1076 23.66 9.64 3.16
CA PHE A 1076 24.68 9.93 2.14
C PHE A 1076 24.15 10.02 0.71
N CYS A 1077 23.03 9.35 0.42
CA CYS A 1077 22.47 9.30 -0.94
C CYS A 1077 21.02 9.74 -1.00
N GLY A 1078 20.34 9.94 0.14
CA GLY A 1078 18.93 10.31 0.19
C GLY A 1078 17.95 9.27 -0.39
N ILE A 1079 18.43 8.12 -0.88
CA ILE A 1079 17.61 7.01 -1.37
C ILE A 1079 16.93 6.31 -0.19
N LEU A 1080 15.69 5.87 -0.42
CA LEU A 1080 14.92 5.05 0.51
C LEU A 1080 15.68 3.78 0.89
N LEU A 1081 15.82 3.58 2.19
CA LEU A 1081 16.40 2.38 2.76
C LEU A 1081 15.39 1.25 2.70
N GLN A 1082 15.87 0.05 2.40
CA GLN A 1082 15.04 -1.15 2.31
C GLN A 1082 15.62 -2.23 3.21
N ARG A 1083 14.81 -3.22 3.58
CA ARG A 1083 15.34 -4.45 4.17
C ARG A 1083 16.09 -5.22 3.09
N LEU A 1084 17.32 -5.61 3.36
CA LEU A 1084 18.05 -6.50 2.46
C LEU A 1084 17.33 -7.86 2.40
N GLN A 1085 16.81 -8.21 1.23
CA GLN A 1085 16.22 -9.53 0.98
C GLN A 1085 17.24 -10.42 0.26
N PRO A 1086 17.36 -11.71 0.63
CA PRO A 1086 18.20 -12.67 -0.08
C PRO A 1086 17.79 -12.79 -1.55
N GLU A 1087 18.76 -12.79 -2.47
CA GLU A 1087 18.51 -12.82 -3.92
C GLU A 1087 17.70 -14.05 -4.38
N PHE A 1088 17.81 -15.19 -3.69
CA PHE A 1088 17.06 -16.40 -4.03
C PHE A 1088 15.54 -16.28 -3.84
N LEU A 1089 15.09 -15.41 -2.93
CA LEU A 1089 13.65 -15.10 -2.74
C LEU A 1089 13.11 -14.13 -3.79
N ILE A 1090 14.00 -13.48 -4.53
CA ILE A 1090 13.70 -12.53 -5.61
C ILE A 1090 13.81 -13.25 -6.97
N SER A 1091 14.29 -14.51 -7.00
CA SER A 1091 14.39 -15.29 -8.22
C SER A 1091 13.02 -15.85 -8.64
N PRO A 1092 12.57 -15.64 -9.89
CA PRO A 1092 11.33 -16.20 -10.41
C PRO A 1092 11.45 -17.68 -10.80
N SER A 1093 12.60 -18.32 -10.57
CA SER A 1093 12.76 -19.75 -10.86
C SER A 1093 12.09 -20.58 -9.76
N PRO A 1094 11.10 -21.41 -10.09
CA PRO A 1094 10.61 -22.39 -9.13
C PRO A 1094 11.77 -23.31 -8.75
N VAL A 1095 12.00 -23.48 -7.45
CA VAL A 1095 12.72 -24.65 -6.92
C VAL A 1095 11.84 -25.87 -7.09
#